data_AF-A0A1T2YCI0-F1
#
_entry.id   AF-A0A1T2YCI0-F1
#
_cell.length_a   1.000
_cell.length_b   1.000
_cell.length_c   1.000
_cell.angle_alpha   90.00
_cell.angle_beta   90.00
_cell.angle_gamma   90.00
#
_symmetry.space_group_name_H-M   'P 1'
#
loop_
_entity.id
_entity.type
_entity.pdbx_description
1 polymer ?
#
loop_
_entity_poly.entity_id
_entity_poly.type
_entity_poly.pdbx_seq_one_letter_code
_entity_poly.pdbx_strand_id
1 'polypeptide(L)'
;MSSPVSNTPEIKTVTKSDSSAEWGDAVDRAKAKDAGIEWQRPKDDHRSAGDIIDDSPLLKNLGNQSGVKDKLRERVGDFEHDADAAYRAKQVLEHVERFDESGSRLAGNDIDNGRVDGFTKGGDAKHGTEAGRLQDFGKYGWDNLKGELQHADHVSQDESRRDAADKAGIVWELPEGDKRSAQDIIDENPLLKNLGNQSGVKDALKEQVGDFDKDPNAAFRASQVLDRVVGYDDQGKALTGKDVANSSVDGFTKSGEARHGTEAGRLQDFGKHGFEALAKPPANSEIGSYKDFLKANPDADAGSKQVAQYGAILDAKYDSIRGKTGADGAVTEQNIQDYLKQNPQLSKEEKEALNFFAQPGAFRKLDTASNSIGDKPDGKISRDDVQNWLKTSAPKDAQTLTALITDVAAGNVTGKVDTSKLDKDIFEHPEKYTAEQKAAVLLELQEAQKLVVDGANAGVWSSDYGKVSIANRSGAIWEPQKLLEDINSHMSILQDDKATADYIKDAGDKAVKTLFEQNPGLKDAVTKTYEDQVKSGKALDAAWDANTKDGKTDQHTALATFYATATSLQSILGIDDAKAIQGAVAKSSHNDDFKTFYKDQLASGERMRELLKNNTPEQAASEFSLEVALYNSALDPEFTAQYDKQLNDNFSTIAQENLFKDATFDNLKTAFGKDGGDTLDEDKVRKLIDQMRQESPELLLNQDGTVATTDQVLAGFRGNWDLLRQGTKALDKMGKLSDFDPNGGAKGAYSSGVLHGVSGLFLAGVTIARGAQSGGKLTDRNIVDISTGSVQTATVLIEGGSKGYQEHLAKSIKNGEQTLKDMKDGKVMLDLLDEVKANVKDGKHAQVVAKNFEEAAKGIGGLAGIVAGAYGIFDGVNALRRGDKLAGGFSITAGSLGVLAGSASAVEGGLGLLGANLPRFLPGLAATAGVLGFLGAGVAILATLIPGLVKEGQAQAKSDKFGDVLGDSIERYGIDGVKDGSIADIPTKDWPGGEQWTS
;
A
#
# COMPACT_ATOMS: atom_id res chain seq x y z
N MET A 1 -28.30 -45.97 79.45
CA MET A 1 -28.83 -47.13 78.71
C MET A 1 -28.17 -47.15 77.35
N SER A 2 -27.57 -48.20 76.82
CA SER A 2 -26.74 -49.29 77.33
C SER A 2 -26.11 -49.91 76.07
N SER A 3 -24.79 -49.73 75.91
CA SER A 3 -23.81 -50.67 75.34
C SER A 3 -24.04 -51.27 73.91
N PRO A 4 -23.11 -52.08 73.35
CA PRO A 4 -22.04 -51.57 72.47
C PRO A 4 -21.91 -52.34 71.13
N VAL A 5 -20.91 -51.92 70.35
CA VAL A 5 -20.36 -52.48 69.10
C VAL A 5 -20.25 -54.01 69.08
N SER A 6 -20.77 -54.63 68.01
CA SER A 6 -20.23 -55.87 67.42
C SER A 6 -20.63 -55.97 65.95
N ASN A 7 -19.65 -56.03 65.05
CA ASN A 7 -19.76 -56.80 63.81
C ASN A 7 -18.35 -57.03 63.27
N THR A 8 -17.74 -58.09 63.80
CA THR A 8 -16.58 -58.75 63.21
C THR A 8 -17.08 -59.53 61.98
N PRO A 9 -16.51 -59.35 60.78
CA PRO A 9 -16.72 -60.29 59.68
C PRO A 9 -15.98 -61.60 59.99
N GLU A 10 -16.57 -62.72 59.60
CA GLU A 10 -15.94 -64.04 59.67
C GLU A 10 -14.57 -64.04 59.01
N ILE A 11 -13.54 -64.45 59.77
CA ILE A 11 -12.22 -64.76 59.23
C ILE A 11 -12.35 -66.07 58.45
N LYS A 12 -12.49 -65.98 57.12
CA LYS A 12 -12.12 -67.10 56.24
C LYS A 12 -10.62 -67.31 56.38
N THR A 13 -10.24 -68.48 56.83
CA THR A 13 -8.85 -68.97 56.80
C THR A 13 -8.37 -68.99 55.35
N VAL A 14 -7.58 -67.98 54.96
CA VAL A 14 -6.81 -67.99 53.71
C VAL A 14 -5.67 -68.98 53.90
N THR A 15 -5.72 -70.09 53.17
CA THR A 15 -4.62 -71.01 53.02
C THR A 15 -3.47 -70.32 52.27
N LYS A 16 -2.25 -70.48 52.79
CA LYS A 16 -1.00 -69.84 52.33
C LYS A 16 -0.63 -70.10 50.84
N SER A 17 -1.38 -70.96 50.14
CA SER A 17 -1.19 -71.30 48.71
C SER A 17 -1.91 -70.35 47.75
N ASP A 18 -3.03 -69.74 48.13
CA ASP A 18 -3.83 -68.91 47.22
C ASP A 18 -3.27 -67.49 47.12
N SER A 19 -2.71 -66.97 48.22
CA SER A 19 -2.11 -65.64 48.25
C SER A 19 -0.87 -65.50 47.35
N SER A 20 -0.10 -66.58 47.13
CA SER A 20 1.08 -66.54 46.25
C SER A 20 0.72 -66.55 44.77
N ALA A 21 -0.39 -67.19 44.40
CA ALA A 21 -0.90 -67.21 43.03
C ALA A 21 -1.53 -65.85 42.67
N GLU A 22 -2.32 -65.26 43.59
CA GLU A 22 -2.88 -63.91 43.43
C GLU A 22 -1.79 -62.83 43.41
N TRP A 23 -0.73 -62.96 44.22
CA TRP A 23 0.42 -62.04 44.17
C TRP A 23 1.26 -62.18 42.88
N GLY A 24 1.47 -63.41 42.39
CA GLY A 24 2.17 -63.64 41.13
C GLY A 24 1.43 -63.01 39.94
N ASP A 25 0.11 -63.17 39.90
CA ASP A 25 -0.77 -62.57 38.89
C ASP A 25 -0.81 -61.03 38.98
N ALA A 26 -0.79 -60.44 40.18
CA ALA A 26 -0.72 -59.00 40.36
C ALA A 26 0.63 -58.39 39.91
N VAL A 27 1.74 -59.10 40.15
CA VAL A 27 3.08 -58.68 39.71
C VAL A 27 3.20 -58.77 38.19
N ASP A 28 2.69 -59.85 37.59
CA ASP A 28 2.69 -60.02 36.13
C ASP A 28 1.80 -58.98 35.44
N ARG A 29 0.64 -58.64 36.04
CA ARG A 29 -0.20 -57.52 35.59
C ARG A 29 0.54 -56.18 35.62
N ALA A 30 1.28 -55.90 36.69
CA ALA A 30 2.05 -54.66 36.81
C ALA A 30 3.16 -54.58 35.74
N LYS A 31 3.90 -55.67 35.53
CA LYS A 31 4.97 -55.73 34.52
C LYS A 31 4.44 -55.69 33.09
N ALA A 32 3.32 -56.37 32.84
CA ALA A 32 2.62 -56.28 31.56
C ALA A 32 2.21 -54.83 31.28
N LYS A 33 1.67 -54.14 32.29
CA LYS A 33 1.34 -52.71 32.21
C LYS A 33 2.58 -51.85 31.92
N ASP A 34 3.72 -52.12 32.56
CA ASP A 34 4.97 -51.40 32.30
C ASP A 34 5.48 -51.59 30.84
N ALA A 35 5.14 -52.72 30.21
CA ALA A 35 5.40 -52.98 28.79
C ALA A 35 4.28 -52.45 27.86
N GLY A 36 3.30 -51.70 28.40
CA GLY A 36 2.15 -51.17 27.64
C GLY A 36 1.09 -52.22 27.30
N ILE A 37 1.10 -53.40 27.93
CA ILE A 37 0.16 -54.48 27.64
C ILE A 37 -1.08 -54.35 28.52
N GLU A 38 -2.24 -54.17 27.90
CA GLU A 38 -3.52 -54.15 28.58
C GLU A 38 -3.94 -55.57 28.97
N TRP A 39 -4.14 -55.77 30.27
CA TRP A 39 -4.45 -57.10 30.78
C TRP A 39 -5.83 -57.60 30.38
N GLN A 40 -6.82 -56.72 30.23
CA GLN A 40 -8.17 -57.08 29.83
C GLN A 40 -8.58 -56.22 28.65
N ARG A 41 -9.51 -56.72 27.84
CA ARG A 41 -10.03 -55.95 26.73
C ARG A 41 -10.80 -54.71 27.22
N PRO A 42 -10.86 -53.65 26.40
CA PRO A 42 -11.79 -52.54 26.62
C PRO A 42 -13.23 -53.04 26.84
N LYS A 43 -14.01 -52.35 27.68
CA LYS A 43 -15.35 -52.80 28.10
C LYS A 43 -16.35 -52.93 26.93
N ASP A 44 -16.10 -52.20 25.87
CA ASP A 44 -16.85 -52.12 24.62
C ASP A 44 -16.34 -53.09 23.54
N ASP A 45 -15.21 -53.77 23.76
CA ASP A 45 -14.76 -54.86 22.89
C ASP A 45 -15.50 -56.16 23.22
N HIS A 46 -16.42 -56.54 22.33
CA HIS A 46 -17.25 -57.74 22.46
C HIS A 46 -16.80 -58.91 21.58
N ARG A 47 -15.62 -58.83 20.96
CA ARG A 47 -15.10 -59.89 20.09
C ARG A 47 -14.89 -61.21 20.85
N SER A 48 -15.00 -62.35 20.19
CA SER A 48 -14.61 -63.63 20.79
C SER A 48 -13.08 -63.84 20.70
N ALA A 49 -12.54 -64.86 21.39
CA ALA A 49 -11.14 -65.26 21.23
C ALA A 49 -10.83 -65.62 19.77
N GLY A 50 -11.76 -66.31 19.09
CA GLY A 50 -11.66 -66.64 17.67
C GLY A 50 -11.61 -65.40 16.79
N ASP A 51 -12.48 -64.42 17.02
CA ASP A 51 -12.49 -63.17 16.26
C ASP A 51 -11.16 -62.40 16.42
N ILE A 52 -10.62 -62.32 17.65
CA ILE A 52 -9.35 -61.64 17.92
C ILE A 52 -8.17 -62.35 17.24
N ILE A 53 -8.15 -63.68 17.25
CA ILE A 53 -7.15 -64.48 16.53
C ILE A 53 -7.27 -64.23 15.03
N ASP A 54 -8.48 -64.30 14.48
CA ASP A 54 -8.71 -64.12 13.05
C ASP A 54 -8.36 -62.70 12.56
N ASP A 55 -8.57 -61.70 13.41
CA ASP A 55 -8.19 -60.29 13.20
C ASP A 55 -6.68 -60.03 13.33
N SER A 56 -5.90 -60.96 13.90
CA SER A 56 -4.46 -60.82 14.10
C SER A 56 -3.69 -61.82 13.25
N PRO A 57 -3.15 -61.42 12.08
CA PRO A 57 -2.35 -62.30 11.24
C PRO A 57 -1.19 -62.97 11.99
N LEU A 58 -0.50 -62.23 12.88
CA LEU A 58 0.56 -62.77 13.73
C LEU A 58 0.06 -63.93 14.59
N LEU A 59 -1.04 -63.72 15.33
CA LEU A 59 -1.56 -64.73 16.25
C LEU A 59 -2.20 -65.90 15.50
N LYS A 60 -2.93 -65.62 14.41
CA LYS A 60 -3.55 -66.62 13.52
C LYS A 60 -2.51 -67.56 12.90
N ASN A 61 -1.41 -66.99 12.41
CA ASN A 61 -0.38 -67.71 11.68
C ASN A 61 0.76 -68.19 12.60
N LEU A 62 0.67 -67.95 13.92
CA LEU A 62 1.70 -68.35 14.86
C LEU A 62 1.81 -69.88 14.91
N GLY A 63 2.90 -70.40 14.35
CA GLY A 63 3.28 -71.80 14.53
C GLY A 63 3.90 -72.06 15.91
N ASN A 64 4.13 -73.34 16.22
CA ASN A 64 4.73 -73.76 17.50
C ASN A 64 6.20 -74.18 17.38
N GLN A 65 6.93 -73.60 16.41
CA GLN A 65 8.37 -73.81 16.28
C GLN A 65 9.08 -73.38 17.56
N SER A 66 10.04 -74.18 18.03
CA SER A 66 10.71 -73.95 19.33
C SER A 66 9.77 -73.86 20.56
N GLY A 67 8.52 -74.32 20.44
CA GLY A 67 7.53 -74.28 21.51
C GLY A 67 6.99 -72.87 21.84
N VAL A 68 7.18 -71.88 20.95
CA VAL A 68 6.84 -70.48 21.26
C VAL A 68 5.35 -70.26 21.51
N LYS A 69 4.47 -70.99 20.82
CA LYS A 69 3.02 -70.84 20.96
C LYS A 69 2.56 -71.34 22.32
N ASP A 70 3.07 -72.49 22.76
CA ASP A 70 2.76 -73.03 24.09
C ASP A 70 3.32 -72.14 25.20
N LYS A 71 4.55 -71.64 25.04
CA LYS A 71 5.16 -70.70 26.00
C LYS A 71 4.41 -69.37 26.08
N LEU A 72 3.91 -68.85 24.96
CA LEU A 72 3.03 -67.69 24.94
C LEU A 72 1.77 -67.97 25.75
N ARG A 73 1.11 -69.12 25.50
CA ARG A 73 -0.09 -69.57 26.23
C ARG A 73 0.14 -69.69 27.74
N GLU A 74 1.29 -70.22 28.15
CA GLU A 74 1.69 -70.32 29.56
C GLU A 74 1.78 -68.95 30.26
N ARG A 75 2.09 -67.87 29.53
CA ARG A 75 2.24 -66.52 30.09
C ARG A 75 0.97 -65.68 30.04
N VAL A 76 0.21 -65.77 28.95
CA VAL A 76 -0.93 -64.87 28.70
C VAL A 76 -2.29 -65.50 29.01
N GLY A 77 -2.33 -66.82 29.24
CA GLY A 77 -3.55 -67.61 29.42
C GLY A 77 -3.97 -68.34 28.14
N ASP A 78 -5.07 -69.09 28.21
CA ASP A 78 -5.60 -69.87 27.08
C ASP A 78 -6.23 -68.98 26.01
N PHE A 79 -5.39 -68.33 25.21
CA PHE A 79 -5.81 -67.39 24.18
C PHE A 79 -6.65 -68.00 23.05
N GLU A 80 -6.77 -69.33 22.96
CA GLU A 80 -7.64 -69.99 21.98
C GLU A 80 -9.11 -70.01 22.42
N HIS A 81 -9.38 -69.85 23.72
CA HIS A 81 -10.74 -69.93 24.27
C HIS A 81 -11.10 -68.76 25.20
N ASP A 82 -10.12 -68.02 25.74
CA ASP A 82 -10.29 -66.82 26.54
C ASP A 82 -9.94 -65.58 25.70
N ALA A 83 -10.94 -64.72 25.50
CA ALA A 83 -10.80 -63.52 24.67
C ALA A 83 -9.88 -62.46 25.29
N ASP A 84 -9.80 -62.35 26.62
CA ASP A 84 -8.84 -61.45 27.26
C ASP A 84 -7.42 -62.00 27.12
N ALA A 85 -7.25 -63.33 27.18
CA ALA A 85 -5.97 -63.97 26.88
C ALA A 85 -5.56 -63.80 25.40
N ALA A 86 -6.51 -63.90 24.46
CA ALA A 86 -6.30 -63.60 23.04
C ALA A 86 -5.84 -62.18 22.81
N TYR A 87 -6.47 -61.23 23.49
CA TYR A 87 -6.10 -59.82 23.40
C TYR A 87 -4.71 -59.53 23.97
N ARG A 88 -4.37 -60.11 25.14
CA ARG A 88 -3.01 -60.02 25.70
C ARG A 88 -1.98 -60.68 24.77
N ALA A 89 -2.28 -61.86 24.23
CA ALA A 89 -1.40 -62.60 23.33
C ALA A 89 -1.08 -61.80 22.06
N LYS A 90 -2.10 -61.18 21.47
CA LYS A 90 -1.96 -60.29 20.31
C LYS A 90 -0.97 -59.16 20.62
N GLN A 91 -1.17 -58.44 21.72
CA GLN A 91 -0.32 -57.30 22.10
C GLN A 91 1.13 -57.72 22.37
N VAL A 92 1.36 -58.89 22.96
CA VAL A 92 2.71 -59.42 23.16
C VAL A 92 3.41 -59.68 21.82
N LEU A 93 2.69 -60.21 20.83
CA LEU A 93 3.26 -60.42 19.50
C LEU A 93 3.56 -59.10 18.79
N GLU A 94 2.67 -58.11 18.90
CA GLU A 94 2.91 -56.76 18.38
C GLU A 94 4.14 -56.11 19.05
N HIS A 95 4.31 -56.28 20.37
CA HIS A 95 5.48 -55.80 21.09
C HIS A 95 6.76 -56.46 20.59
N VAL A 96 6.77 -57.79 20.47
CA VAL A 96 7.93 -58.55 19.99
C VAL A 96 8.34 -58.16 18.56
N GLU A 97 7.35 -57.89 17.71
CA GLU A 97 7.58 -57.40 16.35
C GLU A 97 8.19 -56.00 16.36
N ARG A 98 7.65 -55.09 17.18
CA ARG A 98 7.99 -53.66 17.15
C ARG A 98 9.22 -53.24 17.95
N PHE A 99 9.69 -54.03 18.91
CA PHE A 99 10.81 -53.65 19.78
C PHE A 99 11.96 -54.65 19.71
N ASP A 100 13.19 -54.14 19.82
CA ASP A 100 14.38 -54.98 19.98
C ASP A 100 14.61 -55.41 21.44
N GLU A 101 15.70 -56.14 21.69
CA GLU A 101 16.04 -56.63 23.03
C GLU A 101 16.41 -55.52 24.04
N SER A 102 16.75 -54.33 23.55
CA SER A 102 17.01 -53.15 24.38
C SER A 102 15.73 -52.34 24.67
N GLY A 103 14.65 -52.64 23.95
CA GLY A 103 13.39 -51.91 23.97
C GLY A 103 13.35 -50.72 23.02
N SER A 104 14.26 -50.66 22.06
CA SER A 104 14.24 -49.65 21.00
C SER A 104 13.25 -50.05 19.91
N ARG A 105 12.45 -49.09 19.43
CA ARG A 105 11.49 -49.33 18.36
C ARG A 105 12.20 -49.69 17.05
N LEU A 106 11.85 -50.84 16.51
CA LEU A 106 12.33 -51.34 15.22
C LEU A 106 11.63 -50.63 14.06
N ALA A 107 12.29 -50.65 12.91
CA ALA A 107 11.72 -50.20 11.64
C ALA A 107 12.34 -51.00 10.49
N GLY A 108 11.51 -51.36 9.51
CA GLY A 108 11.93 -52.18 8.36
C GLY A 108 10.77 -52.94 7.73
N ASN A 109 11.02 -53.63 6.62
CA ASN A 109 9.98 -54.36 5.89
C ASN A 109 9.57 -55.68 6.55
N ASP A 110 10.35 -56.13 7.53
CA ASP A 110 10.04 -57.32 8.32
C ASP A 110 9.01 -57.01 9.42
N ILE A 111 8.70 -55.74 9.67
CA ILE A 111 7.70 -55.28 10.64
C ILE A 111 6.30 -55.22 10.00
N ASP A 112 5.28 -55.61 10.75
CA ASP A 112 3.86 -55.71 10.39
C ASP A 112 3.61 -56.61 9.15
N ASN A 113 4.49 -57.59 8.90
CA ASN A 113 4.38 -58.50 7.76
C ASN A 113 3.44 -59.71 8.03
N GLY A 114 2.89 -59.78 9.25
CA GLY A 114 1.90 -60.76 9.66
C GLY A 114 2.46 -62.15 10.01
N ARG A 115 3.77 -62.27 10.23
CA ARG A 115 4.42 -63.49 10.71
C ARG A 115 5.55 -63.15 11.70
N VAL A 116 5.88 -64.09 12.58
CA VAL A 116 7.03 -63.96 13.49
C VAL A 116 8.30 -64.44 12.78
N ASP A 117 9.26 -63.56 12.57
CA ASP A 117 10.46 -63.82 11.78
C ASP A 117 11.69 -64.29 12.58
N GLY A 118 12.59 -65.00 11.89
CA GLY A 118 13.88 -65.43 12.42
C GLY A 118 13.96 -66.87 12.96
N PHE A 119 12.99 -67.72 12.61
CA PHE A 119 13.17 -69.16 12.73
C PHE A 119 14.17 -69.70 11.70
N THR A 120 15.01 -70.65 12.12
CA THR A 120 15.86 -71.42 11.20
C THR A 120 15.03 -72.48 10.46
N LYS A 121 15.60 -73.10 9.42
CA LYS A 121 14.98 -74.25 8.74
C LYS A 121 14.70 -75.43 9.68
N GLY A 122 15.44 -75.55 10.78
CA GLY A 122 15.23 -76.57 11.81
C GLY A 122 14.13 -76.22 12.83
N GLY A 123 13.57 -75.00 12.77
CA GLY A 123 12.58 -74.51 13.72
C GLY A 123 13.18 -73.87 14.98
N ASP A 124 14.51 -73.71 15.04
CA ASP A 124 15.15 -72.98 16.14
C ASP A 124 14.98 -71.48 15.98
N ALA A 125 14.67 -70.77 17.07
CA ALA A 125 14.63 -69.32 17.10
C ALA A 125 16.05 -68.74 17.11
N LYS A 126 16.34 -67.77 16.23
CA LYS A 126 17.62 -67.05 16.26
C LYS A 126 17.60 -65.96 17.31
N HIS A 127 18.69 -65.85 18.08
CA HIS A 127 18.86 -64.75 19.03
C HIS A 127 18.87 -63.40 18.30
N GLY A 128 18.26 -62.37 18.92
CA GLY A 128 18.13 -61.03 18.35
C GLY A 128 17.03 -60.85 17.30
N THR A 129 16.31 -61.91 16.89
CA THR A 129 15.14 -61.82 15.99
C THR A 129 13.83 -61.86 16.77
N GLU A 130 12.70 -61.59 16.10
CA GLU A 130 11.36 -61.67 16.70
C GLU A 130 11.09 -63.05 17.32
N ALA A 131 11.40 -64.13 16.60
CA ALA A 131 11.32 -65.50 17.09
C ALA A 131 12.15 -65.71 18.38
N GLY A 132 13.36 -65.16 18.43
CA GLY A 132 14.23 -65.22 19.62
C GLY A 132 13.62 -64.45 20.79
N ARG A 133 13.13 -63.24 20.55
CA ARG A 133 12.48 -62.41 21.58
C ARG A 133 11.19 -63.04 22.11
N LEU A 134 10.37 -63.64 21.25
CA LEU A 134 9.19 -64.39 21.67
C LEU A 134 9.56 -65.62 22.52
N GLN A 135 10.62 -66.33 22.13
CA GLN A 135 11.14 -67.45 22.92
C GLN A 135 11.63 -66.99 24.29
N ASP A 136 12.37 -65.88 24.34
CA ASP A 136 12.89 -65.30 25.57
C ASP A 136 11.77 -64.76 26.47
N PHE A 137 10.73 -64.12 25.92
CA PHE A 137 9.51 -63.77 26.66
C PHE A 137 8.87 -65.02 27.28
N GLY A 138 8.69 -66.08 26.50
CA GLY A 138 8.16 -67.34 27.01
C GLY A 138 8.96 -67.89 28.19
N LYS A 139 10.30 -67.79 28.12
CA LYS A 139 11.22 -68.30 29.13
C LYS A 139 11.31 -67.42 30.38
N TYR A 140 11.45 -66.12 30.21
CA TYR A 140 11.78 -65.16 31.29
C TYR A 140 10.60 -64.30 31.75
N GLY A 141 9.50 -64.27 31.00
CA GLY A 141 8.27 -63.55 31.34
C GLY A 141 8.29 -62.08 30.97
N TRP A 142 7.36 -61.32 31.57
CA TRP A 142 7.05 -59.92 31.23
C TRP A 142 8.23 -58.95 31.36
N ASP A 143 9.17 -59.17 32.29
CA ASP A 143 10.36 -58.32 32.46
C ASP A 143 11.26 -58.30 31.22
N ASN A 144 11.09 -59.26 30.30
CA ASN A 144 11.87 -59.39 29.08
C ASN A 144 11.25 -58.64 27.89
N LEU A 145 10.02 -58.12 28.02
CA LEU A 145 9.45 -57.17 27.07
C LEU A 145 9.99 -55.79 27.40
N LYS A 146 11.13 -55.44 26.78
CA LYS A 146 11.74 -54.12 26.93
C LYS A 146 11.08 -53.14 25.96
N GLY A 147 10.86 -51.91 26.42
CA GLY A 147 10.06 -50.92 25.68
C GLY A 147 8.57 -51.01 26.02
N GLU A 148 7.82 -49.97 25.67
CA GLU A 148 6.40 -49.83 26.02
C GLU A 148 5.57 -49.81 24.73
N LEU A 149 4.63 -50.75 24.60
CA LEU A 149 3.67 -50.78 23.51
C LEU A 149 2.68 -49.62 23.65
N GLN A 150 2.67 -48.73 22.68
CA GLN A 150 1.86 -47.52 22.71
C GLN A 150 0.53 -47.74 22.01
N HIS A 151 -0.57 -47.44 22.70
CA HIS A 151 -1.91 -47.53 22.14
C HIS A 151 -2.38 -46.16 21.69
N ALA A 152 -2.75 -46.06 20.41
CA ALA A 152 -3.18 -44.82 19.77
C ALA A 152 -4.37 -44.15 20.50
N ASP A 153 -5.21 -44.94 21.17
CA ASP A 153 -6.40 -44.46 21.88
C ASP A 153 -6.08 -43.70 23.18
N HIS A 154 -4.91 -43.93 23.79
CA HIS A 154 -4.51 -43.31 25.06
C HIS A 154 -3.59 -42.10 24.88
N VAL A 155 -3.07 -41.86 23.67
CA VAL A 155 -2.10 -40.78 23.38
C VAL A 155 -2.61 -39.42 23.84
N SER A 156 -3.91 -39.16 23.73
CA SER A 156 -4.53 -37.89 24.12
C SER A 156 -4.37 -37.53 25.61
N GLN A 157 -4.11 -38.52 26.47
CA GLN A 157 -3.99 -38.37 27.93
C GLN A 157 -2.53 -38.28 28.42
N ASP A 158 -1.55 -38.40 27.51
CA ASP A 158 -0.12 -38.34 27.85
C ASP A 158 0.38 -36.89 27.94
N GLU A 159 0.45 -36.37 29.17
CA GLU A 159 0.95 -35.00 29.43
C GLU A 159 2.41 -34.81 29.01
N SER A 160 3.26 -35.84 29.14
CA SER A 160 4.68 -35.79 28.76
C SER A 160 4.82 -35.58 27.25
N ARG A 161 4.01 -36.28 26.44
CA ARG A 161 3.99 -36.07 24.99
C ARG A 161 3.40 -34.73 24.60
N ARG A 162 2.37 -34.28 25.30
CA ARG A 162 1.81 -32.94 25.08
C ARG A 162 2.88 -31.87 25.30
N ASP A 163 3.68 -32.00 26.36
CA ASP A 163 4.80 -31.10 26.64
C ASP A 163 5.91 -31.18 25.58
N ALA A 164 6.22 -32.38 25.10
CA ALA A 164 7.20 -32.58 24.02
C ALA A 164 6.71 -31.98 22.69
N ALA A 165 5.43 -32.15 22.37
CA ALA A 165 4.77 -31.55 21.21
C ALA A 165 4.81 -30.02 21.27
N ASP A 166 4.52 -29.43 22.42
CA ASP A 166 4.59 -27.96 22.63
C ASP A 166 6.01 -27.42 22.43
N LYS A 167 7.04 -28.12 22.96
CA LYS A 167 8.45 -27.77 22.73
C LYS A 167 8.82 -27.82 21.24
N ALA A 168 8.29 -28.79 20.51
CA ALA A 168 8.46 -28.90 19.07
C ALA A 168 7.66 -27.83 18.29
N GLY A 169 6.69 -27.16 18.93
CA GLY A 169 5.80 -26.19 18.29
C GLY A 169 4.61 -26.82 17.57
N ILE A 170 4.17 -28.01 18.03
CA ILE A 170 2.99 -28.71 17.52
C ILE A 170 1.79 -28.37 18.39
N VAL A 171 0.70 -27.90 17.77
CA VAL A 171 -0.54 -27.59 18.47
C VAL A 171 -1.28 -28.90 18.76
N TRP A 172 -1.52 -29.18 20.04
CA TRP A 172 -2.06 -30.47 20.50
C TRP A 172 -3.51 -30.71 20.08
N GLU A 173 -4.35 -29.68 20.13
CA GLU A 173 -5.79 -29.75 19.85
C GLU A 173 -6.14 -28.79 18.71
N LEU A 174 -7.25 -29.05 18.03
CA LEU A 174 -7.77 -28.15 17.02
C LEU A 174 -8.03 -26.74 17.60
N PRO A 175 -7.67 -25.67 16.87
CA PRO A 175 -7.94 -24.31 17.33
C PRO A 175 -9.43 -24.05 17.57
N GLU A 176 -9.73 -23.14 18.49
CA GLU A 176 -11.10 -22.75 18.79
C GLU A 176 -11.85 -22.29 17.53
N GLY A 177 -12.97 -22.93 17.23
CA GLY A 177 -13.79 -22.65 16.05
C GLY A 177 -13.55 -23.58 14.85
N ASP A 178 -12.47 -24.36 14.83
CA ASP A 178 -12.27 -25.42 13.84
C ASP A 178 -13.16 -26.62 14.17
N LYS A 179 -14.02 -27.01 13.22
CA LYS A 179 -15.03 -28.08 13.36
C LYS A 179 -14.81 -29.23 12.39
N ARG A 180 -13.67 -29.26 11.71
CA ARG A 180 -13.36 -30.31 10.73
C ARG A 180 -13.29 -31.66 11.45
N SER A 181 -13.84 -32.68 10.81
CA SER A 181 -13.69 -34.08 11.25
C SER A 181 -12.30 -34.60 10.93
N ALA A 182 -11.94 -35.77 11.48
CA ALA A 182 -10.69 -36.45 11.14
C ALA A 182 -10.58 -36.69 9.62
N GLN A 183 -11.70 -37.09 9.01
CA GLN A 183 -11.77 -37.34 7.57
C GLN A 183 -11.59 -36.05 6.75
N ASP A 184 -12.20 -34.93 7.16
CA ASP A 184 -12.03 -33.65 6.47
C ASP A 184 -10.55 -33.21 6.49
N ILE A 185 -9.88 -33.35 7.63
CA ILE A 185 -8.45 -33.02 7.78
C ILE A 185 -7.57 -33.93 6.91
N ILE A 186 -7.87 -35.23 6.87
CA ILE A 186 -7.16 -36.18 6.01
C ILE A 186 -7.38 -35.81 4.53
N ASP A 187 -8.61 -35.56 4.12
CA ASP A 187 -8.94 -35.27 2.72
C ASP A 187 -8.34 -33.96 2.21
N GLU A 188 -8.24 -32.95 3.08
CA GLU A 188 -7.61 -31.66 2.80
C GLU A 188 -6.07 -31.70 2.87
N ASN A 189 -5.46 -32.77 3.41
CA ASN A 189 -4.02 -32.93 3.52
C ASN A 189 -3.51 -34.08 2.63
N PRO A 190 -2.98 -33.78 1.42
CA PRO A 190 -2.50 -34.80 0.49
C PRO A 190 -1.42 -35.72 1.08
N LEU A 191 -0.55 -35.22 1.95
CA LEU A 191 0.49 -36.03 2.60
C LEU A 191 -0.13 -37.09 3.51
N LEU A 192 -1.05 -36.68 4.37
CA LEU A 192 -1.71 -37.59 5.30
C LEU A 192 -2.63 -38.57 4.56
N LYS A 193 -3.36 -38.10 3.55
CA LYS A 193 -4.22 -38.91 2.68
C LYS A 193 -3.47 -40.02 1.95
N ASN A 194 -2.30 -39.69 1.41
CA ASN A 194 -1.50 -40.59 0.59
C ASN A 194 -0.43 -41.35 1.39
N LEU A 195 -0.39 -41.18 2.72
CA LEU A 195 0.62 -41.82 3.55
C LEU A 195 0.43 -43.35 3.56
N GLY A 196 1.35 -44.04 2.91
CA GLY A 196 1.47 -45.50 3.01
C GLY A 196 2.14 -45.94 4.31
N ASN A 197 2.12 -47.25 4.58
CA ASN A 197 2.73 -47.84 5.78
C ASN A 197 4.07 -48.55 5.50
N GLN A 198 4.83 -48.10 4.50
CA GLN A 198 6.15 -48.66 4.22
C GLN A 198 7.07 -48.47 5.43
N SER A 199 7.80 -49.50 5.85
CA SER A 199 8.59 -49.51 7.10
C SER A 199 7.79 -49.17 8.38
N GLY A 200 6.47 -49.38 8.39
CA GLY A 200 5.62 -49.15 9.57
C GLY A 200 5.44 -47.67 9.96
N VAL A 201 5.75 -46.72 9.07
CA VAL A 201 5.75 -45.29 9.41
C VAL A 201 4.37 -44.72 9.73
N LYS A 202 3.30 -45.27 9.13
CA LYS A 202 1.93 -44.81 9.38
C LYS A 202 1.50 -45.20 10.79
N ASP A 203 1.81 -46.42 11.18
CA ASP A 203 1.51 -46.91 12.52
C ASP A 203 2.39 -46.25 13.57
N ALA A 204 3.68 -46.04 13.28
CA ALA A 204 4.57 -45.27 14.14
C ALA A 204 4.09 -43.83 14.35
N LEU A 205 3.54 -43.20 13.31
CA LEU A 205 2.91 -41.88 13.43
C LEU A 205 1.70 -41.94 14.37
N LYS A 206 0.79 -42.91 14.21
CA LYS A 206 -0.37 -43.10 15.10
C LYS A 206 0.01 -43.35 16.55
N GLU A 207 1.05 -44.15 16.78
CA GLU A 207 1.58 -44.42 18.12
C GLU A 207 2.01 -43.14 18.84
N GLN A 208 2.46 -42.12 18.11
CA GLN A 208 2.91 -40.85 18.68
C GLN A 208 1.82 -39.78 18.76
N VAL A 209 0.90 -39.72 17.77
CA VAL A 209 -0.09 -38.64 17.64
C VAL A 209 -1.53 -39.04 17.97
N GLY A 210 -1.81 -40.33 18.10
CA GLY A 210 -3.13 -40.91 18.31
C GLY A 210 -3.77 -41.46 17.01
N ASP A 211 -4.95 -42.07 17.12
CA ASP A 211 -5.66 -42.67 15.98
C ASP A 211 -6.27 -41.58 15.08
N PHE A 212 -5.45 -41.04 14.18
CA PHE A 212 -5.85 -39.96 13.28
C PHE A 212 -6.94 -40.33 12.27
N ASP A 213 -7.26 -41.61 12.09
CA ASP A 213 -8.37 -42.01 11.21
C ASP A 213 -9.74 -41.71 11.87
N LYS A 214 -9.78 -41.49 13.19
CA LYS A 214 -11.02 -41.28 13.96
C LYS A 214 -11.01 -40.03 14.84
N ASP A 215 -9.86 -39.68 15.42
CA ASP A 215 -9.72 -38.49 16.27
C ASP A 215 -9.29 -37.27 15.44
N PRO A 216 -10.13 -36.22 15.32
CA PRO A 216 -9.79 -35.02 14.57
C PRO A 216 -8.58 -34.28 15.16
N ASN A 217 -8.34 -34.35 16.47
CA ASN A 217 -7.13 -33.77 17.07
C ASN A 217 -5.88 -34.58 16.70
N ALA A 218 -5.98 -35.91 16.65
CA ALA A 218 -4.88 -36.76 16.18
C ALA A 218 -4.56 -36.51 14.71
N ALA A 219 -5.58 -36.38 13.84
CA ALA A 219 -5.40 -35.99 12.44
C ALA A 219 -4.71 -34.63 12.31
N PHE A 220 -5.12 -33.67 13.14
CA PHE A 220 -4.50 -32.36 13.17
C PHE A 220 -3.02 -32.42 13.60
N ARG A 221 -2.68 -33.13 14.68
CA ARG A 221 -1.29 -33.35 15.11
C ARG A 221 -0.47 -34.06 14.02
N ALA A 222 -1.02 -35.12 13.43
CA ALA A 222 -0.38 -35.88 12.36
C ALA A 222 -0.04 -34.99 11.16
N SER A 223 -0.97 -34.13 10.75
CA SER A 223 -0.77 -33.20 9.64
C SER A 223 0.41 -32.24 9.89
N GLN A 224 0.52 -31.70 11.11
CA GLN A 224 1.61 -30.80 11.50
C GLN A 224 2.97 -31.49 11.57
N VAL A 225 3.00 -32.76 12.01
CA VAL A 225 4.21 -33.58 12.03
C VAL A 225 4.71 -33.83 10.61
N LEU A 226 3.80 -34.21 9.70
CA LEU A 226 4.16 -34.42 8.28
C LEU A 226 4.71 -33.13 7.67
N ASP A 227 4.07 -31.99 7.92
CA ASP A 227 4.55 -30.68 7.47
C ASP A 227 5.97 -30.37 7.96
N ARG A 228 6.27 -30.75 9.21
CA ARG A 228 7.61 -30.58 9.76
C ARG A 228 8.61 -31.46 9.02
N VAL A 229 8.27 -32.74 8.82
CA VAL A 229 9.13 -33.74 8.20
C VAL A 229 9.49 -33.38 6.76
N VAL A 230 8.53 -32.88 5.98
CA VAL A 230 8.73 -32.55 4.56
C VAL A 230 9.21 -31.12 4.34
N GLY A 231 8.98 -30.22 5.30
CA GLY A 231 9.32 -28.80 5.18
C GLY A 231 10.66 -28.43 5.78
N TYR A 232 11.20 -29.23 6.70
CA TYR A 232 12.39 -28.87 7.48
C TYR A 232 13.38 -30.04 7.60
N ASP A 233 14.67 -29.70 7.71
CA ASP A 233 15.72 -30.66 8.05
C ASP A 233 15.77 -30.96 9.56
N ASP A 234 16.70 -31.83 9.96
CA ASP A 234 16.95 -32.25 11.35
C ASP A 234 17.48 -31.11 12.25
N GLN A 235 17.88 -29.99 11.66
CA GLN A 235 18.30 -28.77 12.38
C GLN A 235 17.18 -27.73 12.46
N GLY A 236 16.00 -28.02 11.87
CA GLY A 236 14.87 -27.09 11.83
C GLY A 236 15.00 -26.01 10.75
N LYS A 237 15.92 -26.16 9.80
CA LYS A 237 16.05 -25.24 8.66
C LYS A 237 15.08 -25.66 7.55
N ALA A 238 14.42 -24.66 6.95
CA ALA A 238 13.50 -24.89 5.84
C ALA A 238 14.22 -25.55 4.64
N LEU A 239 13.63 -26.63 4.14
CA LEU A 239 14.08 -27.32 2.94
C LEU A 239 13.73 -26.50 1.70
N THR A 240 14.50 -26.68 0.63
CA THR A 240 14.28 -25.95 -0.63
C THR A 240 14.33 -26.90 -1.83
N GLY A 241 13.61 -26.54 -2.89
CA GLY A 241 13.64 -27.27 -4.17
C GLY A 241 12.34 -28.01 -4.49
N LYS A 242 12.28 -28.53 -5.73
CA LYS A 242 11.04 -28.98 -6.38
C LYS A 242 10.26 -30.06 -5.63
N ASP A 243 10.96 -30.92 -4.91
CA ASP A 243 10.37 -32.10 -4.25
C ASP A 243 9.90 -31.80 -2.82
N VAL A 244 10.23 -30.62 -2.27
CA VAL A 244 9.84 -30.21 -0.90
C VAL A 244 8.33 -30.08 -0.76
N ALA A 245 7.81 -30.69 0.32
CA ALA A 245 6.40 -30.62 0.72
C ALA A 245 5.42 -30.94 -0.42
N ASN A 246 5.80 -31.86 -1.31
CA ASN A 246 4.90 -32.37 -2.32
C ASN A 246 3.78 -33.23 -1.68
N SER A 247 2.95 -33.88 -2.49
CA SER A 247 1.83 -34.69 -2.00
C SER A 247 2.22 -36.11 -1.52
N SER A 248 3.49 -36.36 -1.23
CA SER A 248 4.05 -37.65 -0.75
C SER A 248 5.22 -37.46 0.22
N VAL A 249 5.53 -38.50 1.01
CA VAL A 249 6.75 -38.56 1.83
C VAL A 249 7.84 -39.28 1.06
N ASP A 250 8.90 -38.58 0.71
CA ASP A 250 9.96 -39.08 -0.16
C ASP A 250 11.12 -39.75 0.57
N GLY A 251 11.81 -40.65 -0.14
CA GLY A 251 13.04 -41.27 0.34
C GLY A 251 12.94 -42.73 0.75
N PHE A 252 11.80 -43.38 0.49
CA PHE A 252 11.70 -44.84 0.54
C PHE A 252 12.49 -45.50 -0.59
N THR A 253 13.15 -46.62 -0.31
CA THR A 253 13.76 -47.49 -1.32
C THR A 253 12.68 -48.31 -2.03
N LYS A 254 13.04 -49.00 -3.13
CA LYS A 254 12.14 -49.94 -3.81
C LYS A 254 11.69 -51.10 -2.91
N SER A 255 12.47 -51.45 -1.89
CA SER A 255 12.09 -52.46 -0.91
C SER A 255 11.15 -51.92 0.16
N GLY A 256 10.97 -50.59 0.28
CA GLY A 256 10.13 -49.97 1.29
C GLY A 256 10.89 -49.40 2.50
N GLU A 257 12.23 -49.44 2.48
CA GLU A 257 13.08 -48.93 3.57
C GLU A 257 13.25 -47.41 3.49
N ALA A 258 13.14 -46.72 4.63
CA ALA A 258 13.42 -45.30 4.71
C ALA A 258 14.94 -45.02 4.63
N ARG A 259 15.36 -44.11 3.75
CA ARG A 259 16.77 -43.67 3.67
C ARG A 259 17.08 -42.63 4.73
N HIS A 260 18.22 -42.77 5.39
CA HIS A 260 18.73 -41.75 6.32
C HIS A 260 18.84 -40.36 5.65
N GLY A 261 18.45 -39.30 6.36
CA GLY A 261 18.51 -37.91 5.88
C GLY A 261 17.42 -37.52 4.88
N THR A 262 16.49 -38.43 4.55
CA THR A 262 15.32 -38.14 3.70
C THR A 262 14.06 -37.86 4.56
N GLU A 263 12.97 -37.43 3.93
CA GLU A 263 11.68 -37.22 4.62
C GLU A 263 11.19 -38.52 5.27
N ALA A 264 11.26 -39.64 4.54
CA ALA A 264 10.96 -40.97 5.06
C ALA A 264 11.82 -41.33 6.28
N GLY A 265 13.11 -40.99 6.23
CA GLY A 265 14.04 -41.19 7.35
C GLY A 265 13.63 -40.38 8.58
N ARG A 266 13.32 -39.10 8.39
CA ARG A 266 12.86 -38.22 9.48
C ARG A 266 11.50 -38.65 10.05
N LEU A 267 10.58 -39.13 9.23
CA LEU A 267 9.31 -39.70 9.71
C LEU A 267 9.54 -40.97 10.54
N GLN A 268 10.49 -41.81 10.12
CA GLN A 268 10.88 -42.99 10.88
C GLN A 268 11.52 -42.60 12.23
N ASP A 269 12.39 -41.59 12.25
CA ASP A 269 13.01 -41.08 13.48
C ASP A 269 11.97 -40.48 14.43
N PHE A 270 10.97 -39.76 13.90
CA PHE A 270 9.80 -39.33 14.66
C PHE A 270 9.04 -40.51 15.26
N GLY A 271 8.82 -41.58 14.49
CA GLY A 271 8.20 -42.79 15.01
C GLY A 271 8.94 -43.40 16.21
N LYS A 272 10.28 -43.32 16.22
CA LYS A 272 11.14 -43.87 17.27
C LYS A 272 11.26 -42.96 18.49
N HIS A 273 11.39 -41.66 18.30
CA HIS A 273 11.74 -40.70 19.35
C HIS A 273 10.62 -39.70 19.67
N GLY A 274 9.47 -39.82 18.99
CA GLY A 274 8.34 -38.90 19.15
C GLY A 274 8.69 -37.47 18.79
N PHE A 275 8.06 -36.52 19.48
CA PHE A 275 8.21 -35.09 19.23
C PHE A 275 9.62 -34.55 19.49
N GLU A 276 10.46 -35.25 20.25
CA GLU A 276 11.86 -34.87 20.47
C GLU A 276 12.71 -34.96 19.18
N ALA A 277 12.27 -35.74 18.19
CA ALA A 277 12.90 -35.81 16.88
C ALA A 277 12.68 -34.56 16.00
N LEU A 278 11.71 -33.70 16.37
CA LEU A 278 11.32 -32.56 15.56
C LEU A 278 12.03 -31.29 16.02
N ALA A 279 13.06 -30.87 15.29
CA ALA A 279 13.76 -29.63 15.59
C ALA A 279 12.85 -28.42 15.38
N LYS A 280 12.59 -27.65 16.45
CA LYS A 280 11.76 -26.43 16.44
C LYS A 280 12.19 -25.47 15.31
N PRO A 281 11.27 -24.90 14.51
CA PRO A 281 11.64 -23.97 13.46
C PRO A 281 12.23 -22.71 14.10
N PRO A 282 13.16 -22.01 13.43
CA PRO A 282 13.67 -20.74 13.91
C PRO A 282 12.52 -19.75 14.08
N ALA A 283 12.63 -18.88 15.09
CA ALA A 283 11.70 -17.77 15.22
C ALA A 283 11.73 -16.88 13.97
N ASN A 284 10.62 -16.21 13.65
CA ASN A 284 10.53 -15.34 12.46
C ASN A 284 11.58 -14.21 12.45
N SER A 285 12.10 -13.80 13.61
CA SER A 285 13.21 -12.84 13.73
C SER A 285 14.57 -13.40 13.30
N GLU A 286 14.70 -14.73 13.26
CA GLU A 286 15.94 -15.44 13.00
C GLU A 286 16.11 -15.85 11.53
N ILE A 287 15.10 -15.60 10.69
CA ILE A 287 15.11 -15.90 9.25
C ILE A 287 16.28 -15.15 8.57
N GLY A 288 17.07 -15.88 7.77
CA GLY A 288 18.29 -15.35 7.15
C GLY A 288 18.05 -14.10 6.29
N SER A 289 17.04 -14.14 5.40
CA SER A 289 16.70 -13.01 4.53
C SER A 289 16.24 -11.77 5.31
N TYR A 290 15.57 -11.94 6.46
CA TYR A 290 15.22 -10.82 7.35
C TYR A 290 16.46 -10.24 8.05
N LYS A 291 17.36 -11.08 8.54
CA LYS A 291 18.64 -10.62 9.12
C LYS A 291 19.50 -9.85 8.11
N ASP A 292 19.53 -10.32 6.86
CA ASP A 292 20.24 -9.63 5.78
C ASP A 292 19.61 -8.26 5.49
N PHE A 293 18.28 -8.17 5.47
CA PHE A 293 17.57 -6.89 5.36
C PHE A 293 17.93 -5.93 6.51
N LEU A 294 17.87 -6.40 7.76
CA LEU A 294 18.21 -5.59 8.94
C LEU A 294 19.67 -5.11 8.93
N LYS A 295 20.58 -5.95 8.45
CA LYS A 295 22.00 -5.60 8.32
C LYS A 295 22.24 -4.55 7.23
N ALA A 296 21.51 -4.64 6.12
CA ALA A 296 21.59 -3.66 5.03
C ALA A 296 20.90 -2.33 5.38
N ASN A 297 19.87 -2.36 6.23
CA ASN A 297 19.04 -1.21 6.58
C ASN A 297 18.94 -1.06 8.12
N PRO A 298 20.05 -0.74 8.83
CA PRO A 298 20.07 -0.67 10.28
C PRO A 298 19.08 0.35 10.86
N ASP A 299 18.82 1.44 10.12
CA ASP A 299 17.95 2.55 10.52
C ASP A 299 16.49 2.37 10.09
N ALA A 300 16.11 1.20 9.55
CA ALA A 300 14.74 0.96 9.09
C ALA A 300 13.72 1.18 10.21
N ASP A 301 12.61 1.85 9.89
CA ASP A 301 11.52 2.10 10.83
C ASP A 301 10.72 0.83 11.16
N ALA A 302 9.82 0.91 12.14
CA ALA A 302 9.11 -0.25 12.68
C ALA A 302 8.20 -0.92 11.63
N GLY A 303 7.40 -0.14 10.90
CA GLY A 303 6.55 -0.62 9.82
C GLY A 303 7.35 -1.22 8.67
N SER A 304 8.45 -0.58 8.26
CA SER A 304 9.37 -1.13 7.27
C SER A 304 9.94 -2.49 7.67
N LYS A 305 10.38 -2.62 8.93
CA LYS A 305 10.85 -3.90 9.51
C LYS A 305 9.75 -4.97 9.51
N GLN A 306 8.52 -4.60 9.87
CA GLN A 306 7.39 -5.54 9.88
C GLN A 306 7.07 -6.09 8.49
N VAL A 307 7.03 -5.21 7.49
CA VAL A 307 6.80 -5.59 6.09
C VAL A 307 7.93 -6.45 5.54
N ALA A 308 9.19 -6.11 5.83
CA ALA A 308 10.34 -6.95 5.45
C ALA A 308 10.30 -8.32 6.14
N GLN A 309 9.87 -8.38 7.40
CA GLN A 309 9.68 -9.65 8.10
C GLN A 309 8.57 -10.49 7.44
N TYR A 310 7.46 -9.89 7.02
CA TYR A 310 6.43 -10.60 6.27
C TYR A 310 7.01 -11.20 4.98
N GLY A 311 7.81 -10.44 4.23
CA GLY A 311 8.42 -10.95 2.98
C GLY A 311 9.39 -12.11 3.25
N ALA A 312 10.16 -12.03 4.33
CA ALA A 312 11.05 -13.10 4.75
C ALA A 312 10.30 -14.36 5.19
N ILE A 313 9.14 -14.22 5.83
CA ILE A 313 8.24 -15.34 6.15
C ILE A 313 7.73 -15.99 4.86
N LEU A 314 7.30 -15.19 3.87
CA LEU A 314 6.87 -15.73 2.57
C LEU A 314 8.00 -16.49 1.86
N ASP A 315 9.21 -15.94 1.80
CA ASP A 315 10.39 -16.64 1.24
C ASP A 315 10.70 -17.95 1.98
N ALA A 316 10.60 -17.96 3.31
CA ALA A 316 10.81 -19.16 4.12
C ALA A 316 9.73 -20.23 3.90
N LYS A 317 8.49 -19.83 3.59
CA LYS A 317 7.33 -20.73 3.35
C LYS A 317 7.12 -21.08 1.88
N TYR A 318 7.84 -20.43 0.96
CA TYR A 318 7.58 -20.49 -0.48
C TYR A 318 7.43 -21.91 -1.01
N ASP A 319 8.41 -22.78 -0.74
CA ASP A 319 8.40 -24.16 -1.24
C ASP A 319 7.31 -25.02 -0.57
N SER A 320 6.95 -24.72 0.69
CA SER A 320 5.83 -25.38 1.35
C SER A 320 4.48 -24.99 0.75
N ILE A 321 4.30 -23.71 0.39
CA ILE A 321 3.09 -23.23 -0.31
C ILE A 321 3.00 -23.92 -1.68
N ARG A 322 4.09 -23.88 -2.45
CA ARG A 322 4.18 -24.47 -3.78
C ARG A 322 3.85 -25.96 -3.76
N GLY A 323 4.52 -26.73 -2.91
CA GLY A 323 4.36 -28.18 -2.81
C GLY A 323 2.96 -28.61 -2.41
N LYS A 324 2.39 -28.01 -1.36
CA LYS A 324 1.07 -28.38 -0.84
C LYS A 324 -0.09 -28.03 -1.75
N THR A 325 0.05 -26.95 -2.51
CA THR A 325 -1.00 -26.48 -3.42
C THR A 325 -0.85 -27.02 -4.83
N GLY A 326 0.22 -27.79 -5.10
CA GLY A 326 0.51 -28.36 -6.41
C GLY A 326 0.93 -27.32 -7.45
N ALA A 327 1.48 -26.19 -7.01
CA ALA A 327 1.89 -25.13 -7.93
C ALA A 327 3.15 -25.53 -8.72
N ASP A 328 3.10 -25.40 -10.05
CA ASP A 328 4.20 -25.77 -10.94
C ASP A 328 5.22 -24.62 -11.07
N GLY A 329 6.22 -24.64 -10.20
CA GLY A 329 7.32 -23.67 -10.17
C GLY A 329 7.00 -22.35 -9.47
N ALA A 330 5.92 -21.68 -9.87
CA ALA A 330 5.53 -20.35 -9.38
C ALA A 330 4.23 -20.38 -8.56
N VAL A 331 4.16 -19.56 -7.51
CA VAL A 331 3.03 -19.48 -6.57
C VAL A 331 2.06 -18.39 -7.05
N THR A 332 0.75 -18.64 -6.96
CA THR A 332 -0.31 -17.65 -7.23
C THR A 332 -0.93 -17.12 -5.94
N GLU A 333 -1.68 -16.02 -6.00
CA GLU A 333 -2.47 -15.50 -4.86
C GLU A 333 -3.37 -16.60 -4.26
N GLN A 334 -4.04 -17.36 -5.12
CA GLN A 334 -4.93 -18.45 -4.71
C GLN A 334 -4.17 -19.55 -3.96
N ASN A 335 -2.93 -19.85 -4.34
CA ASN A 335 -2.12 -20.82 -3.61
C ASN A 335 -1.79 -20.34 -2.19
N ILE A 336 -1.51 -19.04 -1.98
CA ILE A 336 -1.28 -18.51 -0.64
C ILE A 336 -2.56 -18.61 0.20
N GLN A 337 -3.72 -18.28 -0.38
CA GLN A 337 -5.03 -18.38 0.26
C GLN A 337 -5.38 -19.84 0.63
N ASP A 338 -5.11 -20.79 -0.26
CA ASP A 338 -5.37 -22.21 0.00
C ASP A 338 -4.43 -22.76 1.07
N TYR A 339 -3.15 -22.37 1.05
CA TYR A 339 -2.20 -22.72 2.10
C TYR A 339 -2.65 -22.16 3.46
N LEU A 340 -3.10 -20.90 3.53
CA LEU A 340 -3.65 -20.32 4.76
C LEU A 340 -4.82 -21.13 5.35
N LYS A 341 -5.75 -21.58 4.50
CA LYS A 341 -6.91 -22.40 4.93
C LYS A 341 -6.49 -23.79 5.40
N GLN A 342 -5.56 -24.43 4.70
CA GLN A 342 -5.08 -25.77 5.02
C GLN A 342 -4.18 -25.81 6.25
N ASN A 343 -3.66 -24.66 6.70
CA ASN A 343 -2.68 -24.58 7.79
C ASN A 343 -3.14 -23.65 8.93
N PRO A 344 -4.22 -23.96 9.66
CA PRO A 344 -4.69 -23.11 10.75
C PRO A 344 -3.75 -23.06 11.96
N GLN A 345 -2.75 -23.95 12.04
CA GLN A 345 -1.68 -23.95 13.04
C GLN A 345 -0.66 -22.82 12.87
N LEU A 346 -0.64 -22.12 11.73
CA LEU A 346 0.29 -21.02 11.48
C LEU A 346 0.24 -20.00 12.62
N SER A 347 1.40 -19.48 13.01
CA SER A 347 1.51 -18.42 14.01
C SER A 347 0.71 -17.20 13.58
N LYS A 348 0.35 -16.34 14.54
CA LYS A 348 -0.36 -15.09 14.23
C LYS A 348 0.41 -14.27 13.19
N GLU A 349 1.72 -14.13 13.37
CA GLU A 349 2.61 -13.39 12.48
C GLU A 349 2.73 -14.05 11.11
N GLU A 350 2.77 -15.39 11.05
CA GLU A 350 2.79 -16.12 9.77
C GLU A 350 1.48 -15.93 8.99
N LYS A 351 0.33 -16.01 9.69
CA LYS A 351 -0.99 -15.74 9.08
C LYS A 351 -1.08 -14.32 8.57
N GLU A 352 -0.63 -13.34 9.35
CA GLU A 352 -0.58 -11.95 8.93
C GLU A 352 0.32 -11.78 7.70
N ALA A 353 1.53 -12.33 7.71
CA ALA A 353 2.44 -12.23 6.56
C ALA A 353 1.83 -12.77 5.26
N LEU A 354 1.23 -13.96 5.33
CA LEU A 354 0.60 -14.57 4.16
C LEU A 354 -0.69 -13.83 3.77
N ASN A 355 -1.50 -13.36 4.72
CA ASN A 355 -2.67 -12.53 4.43
C ASN A 355 -2.28 -11.24 3.72
N PHE A 356 -1.18 -10.60 4.14
CA PHE A 356 -0.68 -9.38 3.51
C PHE A 356 -0.37 -9.63 2.03
N PHE A 357 0.45 -10.63 1.72
CA PHE A 357 0.84 -10.91 0.33
C PHE A 357 -0.24 -11.64 -0.48
N ALA A 358 -1.27 -12.18 0.15
CA ALA A 358 -2.43 -12.73 -0.55
C ALA A 358 -3.47 -11.66 -0.91
N GLN A 359 -3.18 -10.38 -0.65
CA GLN A 359 -3.97 -9.26 -1.16
C GLN A 359 -3.49 -8.89 -2.57
N PRO A 360 -4.40 -8.60 -3.53
CA PRO A 360 -4.02 -8.30 -4.91
C PRO A 360 -2.94 -7.22 -5.06
N GLY A 361 -3.07 -6.12 -4.30
CA GLY A 361 -2.12 -5.01 -4.37
C GLY A 361 -0.72 -5.37 -3.87
N ALA A 362 -0.61 -6.19 -2.82
CA ALA A 362 0.68 -6.63 -2.28
C ALA A 362 1.30 -7.76 -3.13
N PHE A 363 0.48 -8.68 -3.61
CA PHE A 363 0.92 -9.77 -4.50
C PHE A 363 1.55 -9.20 -5.77
N ARG A 364 0.91 -8.20 -6.38
CA ARG A 364 1.43 -7.53 -7.59
C ARG A 364 2.79 -6.88 -7.37
N LYS A 365 3.09 -6.38 -6.16
CA LYS A 365 4.41 -5.80 -5.84
C LYS A 365 5.52 -6.83 -5.83
N LEU A 366 5.21 -8.09 -5.56
CA LEU A 366 6.15 -9.20 -5.68
C LEU A 366 6.32 -9.64 -7.14
N ASP A 367 5.21 -9.82 -7.86
CA ASP A 367 5.14 -10.28 -9.26
C ASP A 367 6.09 -9.48 -10.17
N THR A 368 6.12 -8.15 -10.02
CA THR A 368 6.98 -7.28 -10.85
C THR A 368 8.37 -6.99 -10.27
N ALA A 369 8.76 -7.60 -9.14
CA ALA A 369 9.92 -7.15 -8.37
C ALA A 369 11.28 -7.48 -9.00
N SER A 370 11.37 -8.56 -9.79
CA SER A 370 12.63 -8.96 -10.44
C SER A 370 13.00 -8.09 -11.65
N ASN A 371 12.00 -7.54 -12.36
CA ASN A 371 12.21 -6.67 -13.52
C ASN A 371 11.03 -5.72 -13.77
N SER A 372 10.88 -4.72 -12.90
CA SER A 372 9.74 -3.79 -12.87
C SER A 372 9.52 -2.93 -14.14
N ILE A 373 10.44 -2.98 -15.11
CA ILE A 373 10.41 -2.20 -16.35
C ILE A 373 10.45 -3.08 -17.61
N GLY A 374 10.44 -4.40 -17.49
CA GLY A 374 10.54 -5.28 -18.66
C GLY A 374 9.80 -6.61 -18.54
N ASP A 375 9.21 -6.92 -17.39
CA ASP A 375 8.34 -8.08 -17.23
C ASP A 375 6.93 -7.59 -16.82
N LYS A 376 5.89 -8.23 -17.39
CA LYS A 376 4.49 -7.95 -17.06
C LYS A 376 4.09 -8.71 -15.81
N PRO A 377 3.17 -8.19 -14.97
CA PRO A 377 2.54 -9.01 -13.96
C PRO A 377 1.84 -10.20 -14.63
N ASP A 378 2.23 -11.42 -14.31
CA ASP A 378 1.67 -12.64 -14.89
C ASP A 378 0.77 -13.42 -13.89
N GLY A 379 0.59 -12.86 -12.69
CA GLY A 379 -0.18 -13.45 -11.60
C GLY A 379 0.57 -14.57 -10.89
N LYS A 380 1.88 -14.69 -11.10
CA LYS A 380 2.72 -15.72 -10.51
C LYS A 380 3.96 -15.09 -9.89
N ILE A 381 4.34 -15.57 -8.72
CA ILE A 381 5.57 -15.16 -8.05
C ILE A 381 6.51 -16.36 -7.98
N SER A 382 7.73 -16.17 -8.45
CA SER A 382 8.84 -17.08 -8.18
C SER A 382 9.47 -16.76 -6.83
N ARG A 383 10.29 -17.68 -6.32
CA ARG A 383 11.07 -17.40 -5.10
C ARG A 383 12.04 -16.25 -5.28
N ASP A 384 12.64 -16.16 -6.46
CA ASP A 384 13.60 -15.11 -6.82
C ASP A 384 12.91 -13.74 -6.80
N ASP A 385 11.64 -13.64 -7.17
CA ASP A 385 10.86 -12.39 -7.08
C ASP A 385 10.75 -11.90 -5.64
N VAL A 386 10.42 -12.80 -4.70
CA VAL A 386 10.33 -12.46 -3.27
C VAL A 386 11.69 -12.03 -2.71
N GLN A 387 12.76 -12.74 -3.06
CA GLN A 387 14.12 -12.43 -2.61
C GLN A 387 14.64 -11.11 -3.20
N ASN A 388 14.36 -10.85 -4.48
CA ASN A 388 14.69 -9.60 -5.13
C ASN A 388 13.91 -8.45 -4.52
N TRP A 389 12.60 -8.61 -4.30
CA TRP A 389 11.77 -7.61 -3.63
C TRP A 389 12.33 -7.23 -2.27
N LEU A 390 12.65 -8.21 -1.41
CA LEU A 390 13.25 -7.98 -0.10
C LEU A 390 14.57 -7.18 -0.17
N LYS A 391 15.34 -7.41 -1.22
CA LYS A 391 16.66 -6.80 -1.40
C LYS A 391 16.62 -5.39 -2.00
N THR A 392 15.69 -5.14 -2.93
CA THR A 392 15.71 -3.93 -3.77
C THR A 392 14.52 -3.00 -3.54
N SER A 393 13.38 -3.53 -3.09
CA SER A 393 12.08 -2.86 -3.16
C SER A 393 11.34 -2.79 -1.82
N ALA A 394 11.68 -3.65 -0.85
CA ALA A 394 11.11 -3.60 0.48
C ALA A 394 11.34 -2.22 1.13
N PRO A 395 10.32 -1.68 1.83
CA PRO A 395 10.41 -0.35 2.41
C PRO A 395 11.47 -0.33 3.50
N LYS A 396 12.15 0.81 3.62
CA LYS A 396 13.28 1.01 4.54
C LYS A 396 13.14 2.27 5.39
N ASP A 397 12.13 3.09 5.10
CA ASP A 397 11.84 4.33 5.79
C ASP A 397 10.33 4.65 5.70
N ALA A 398 9.90 5.64 6.47
CA ALA A 398 8.49 6.04 6.54
C ALA A 398 7.92 6.43 5.17
N GLN A 399 8.73 7.01 4.29
CA GLN A 399 8.32 7.45 2.96
C GLN A 399 8.03 6.24 2.05
N THR A 400 8.99 5.32 1.93
CA THR A 400 8.84 4.10 1.12
C THR A 400 7.78 3.15 1.68
N LEU A 401 7.61 3.10 3.01
CA LEU A 401 6.52 2.37 3.65
C LEU A 401 5.14 2.94 3.28
N THR A 402 5.00 4.26 3.33
CA THR A 402 3.74 4.94 3.01
C THR A 402 3.36 4.73 1.54
N ALA A 403 4.34 4.85 0.65
CA ALA A 403 4.15 4.55 -0.77
C ALA A 403 3.67 3.11 -0.97
N LEU A 404 4.32 2.13 -0.32
CA LEU A 404 3.90 0.73 -0.40
C LEU A 404 2.47 0.52 0.09
N ILE A 405 2.10 1.02 1.27
CA ILE A 405 0.74 0.81 1.81
C ILE A 405 -0.32 1.45 0.91
N THR A 406 -0.02 2.63 0.37
CA THR A 406 -0.92 3.33 -0.57
C THR A 406 -1.10 2.52 -1.85
N ASP A 407 0.00 2.01 -2.43
CA ASP A 407 -0.05 1.18 -3.63
C ASP A 407 -0.80 -0.14 -3.39
N VAL A 408 -0.59 -0.77 -2.22
CA VAL A 408 -1.31 -1.99 -1.84
C VAL A 408 -2.81 -1.72 -1.71
N ALA A 409 -3.19 -0.62 -1.04
CA ALA A 409 -4.59 -0.23 -0.90
C ALA A 409 -5.22 0.08 -2.27
N ALA A 410 -4.52 0.81 -3.13
CA ALA A 410 -4.97 1.13 -4.48
C ALA A 410 -5.18 -0.14 -5.31
N GLY A 411 -4.20 -1.05 -5.33
CA GLY A 411 -4.30 -2.34 -6.01
C GLY A 411 -5.43 -3.23 -5.46
N ASN A 412 -5.74 -3.13 -4.17
CA ASN A 412 -6.87 -3.86 -3.57
C ASN A 412 -8.24 -3.30 -3.99
N VAL A 413 -8.34 -2.01 -4.31
CA VAL A 413 -9.58 -1.39 -4.78
C VAL A 413 -9.96 -1.87 -6.17
N THR A 414 -8.97 -2.05 -7.06
CA THR A 414 -9.22 -2.28 -8.50
C THR A 414 -8.80 -3.65 -9.00
N GLY A 415 -8.07 -4.44 -8.21
CA GLY A 415 -7.52 -5.74 -8.61
C GLY A 415 -8.55 -6.80 -9.03
N LYS A 416 -9.85 -6.53 -8.87
CA LYS A 416 -10.96 -7.39 -9.33
C LYS A 416 -11.66 -6.90 -10.59
N VAL A 417 -11.29 -5.73 -11.10
CA VAL A 417 -11.87 -5.12 -12.29
C VAL A 417 -11.13 -5.61 -13.52
N ASP A 418 -11.85 -6.22 -14.45
CA ASP A 418 -11.31 -6.62 -15.75
C ASP A 418 -11.18 -5.40 -16.67
N THR A 419 -10.00 -4.80 -16.72
CA THR A 419 -9.71 -3.64 -17.59
C THR A 419 -9.37 -4.04 -19.03
N SER A 420 -9.27 -5.34 -19.35
CA SER A 420 -8.89 -5.82 -20.71
C SER A 420 -9.94 -5.50 -21.77
N LYS A 421 -11.17 -5.18 -21.35
CA LYS A 421 -12.30 -4.80 -22.22
C LYS A 421 -12.54 -3.29 -22.27
N LEU A 422 -11.72 -2.50 -21.59
CA LEU A 422 -11.82 -1.05 -21.56
C LEU A 422 -10.83 -0.46 -22.57
N ASP A 423 -11.30 0.51 -23.34
CA ASP A 423 -10.55 1.17 -24.41
C ASP A 423 -10.76 2.69 -24.35
N LYS A 424 -10.34 3.40 -25.40
CA LYS A 424 -10.46 4.87 -25.50
C LYS A 424 -11.89 5.42 -25.31
N ASP A 425 -12.96 4.61 -25.52
CA ASP A 425 -14.35 5.06 -25.30
C ASP A 425 -14.59 5.46 -23.84
N ILE A 426 -13.78 5.00 -22.88
CA ILE A 426 -13.88 5.44 -21.47
C ILE A 426 -13.57 6.94 -21.27
N PHE A 427 -12.78 7.54 -22.16
CA PHE A 427 -12.46 8.98 -22.11
C PHE A 427 -13.37 9.80 -23.00
N GLU A 428 -13.79 9.24 -24.14
CA GLU A 428 -14.74 9.89 -25.06
C GLU A 428 -16.17 9.90 -24.50
N HIS A 429 -16.53 8.85 -23.75
CA HIS A 429 -17.85 8.60 -23.19
C HIS A 429 -17.81 8.07 -21.73
N PRO A 430 -17.20 8.80 -20.79
CA PRO A 430 -17.03 8.37 -19.39
C PRO A 430 -18.35 8.12 -18.65
N GLU A 431 -19.47 8.62 -19.17
CA GLU A 431 -20.81 8.39 -18.63
C GLU A 431 -21.32 6.95 -18.81
N LYS A 432 -20.75 6.17 -19.75
CA LYS A 432 -21.16 4.77 -20.00
C LYS A 432 -20.54 3.77 -19.01
N TYR A 433 -19.56 4.21 -18.22
CA TYR A 433 -18.73 3.34 -17.37
C TYR A 433 -18.99 3.58 -15.89
N THR A 434 -18.84 2.54 -15.07
CA THR A 434 -19.01 2.67 -13.62
C THR A 434 -17.83 3.46 -13.02
N ALA A 435 -18.06 4.06 -11.85
CA ALA A 435 -16.99 4.73 -11.09
C ALA A 435 -15.83 3.77 -10.76
N GLU A 436 -16.13 2.49 -10.52
CA GLU A 436 -15.13 1.44 -10.29
C GLU A 436 -14.30 1.13 -11.53
N GLN A 437 -14.91 1.05 -12.72
CA GLN A 437 -14.19 0.88 -13.99
C GLN A 437 -13.29 2.07 -14.31
N LYS A 438 -13.81 3.29 -14.13
CA LYS A 438 -13.05 4.53 -14.32
C LYS A 438 -11.88 4.62 -13.32
N ALA A 439 -12.09 4.25 -12.07
CA ALA A 439 -11.03 4.17 -11.07
C ALA A 439 -9.95 3.15 -11.44
N ALA A 440 -10.33 1.98 -11.96
CA ALA A 440 -9.38 0.97 -12.42
C ALA A 440 -8.51 1.46 -13.57
N VAL A 441 -9.09 2.13 -14.57
CA VAL A 441 -8.33 2.75 -15.66
C VAL A 441 -7.44 3.87 -15.14
N LEU A 442 -7.92 4.72 -14.23
CA LEU A 442 -7.11 5.77 -13.63
C LEU A 442 -5.85 5.21 -12.92
N LEU A 443 -5.99 4.13 -12.16
CA LEU A 443 -4.83 3.49 -11.51
C LEU A 443 -3.88 2.84 -12.50
N GLU A 444 -4.39 2.27 -13.59
CA GLU A 444 -3.55 1.71 -14.63
C GLU A 444 -2.77 2.79 -15.39
N LEU A 445 -3.39 3.94 -15.67
CA LEU A 445 -2.69 5.09 -16.24
C LEU A 445 -1.61 5.64 -15.29
N GLN A 446 -1.83 5.59 -13.97
CA GLN A 446 -0.80 5.93 -12.98
C GLN A 446 0.37 4.95 -13.00
N GLU A 447 0.11 3.65 -13.21
CA GLU A 447 1.16 2.65 -13.41
C GLU A 447 1.91 2.87 -14.73
N ALA A 448 1.22 3.26 -15.80
CA ALA A 448 1.85 3.64 -17.06
C ALA A 448 2.73 4.89 -16.89
N GLN A 449 2.25 5.90 -16.16
CA GLN A 449 3.02 7.09 -15.79
C GLN A 449 4.30 6.71 -15.03
N LYS A 450 4.17 5.82 -14.04
CA LYS A 450 5.29 5.25 -13.28
C LYS A 450 6.30 4.58 -14.20
N LEU A 451 5.82 3.72 -15.10
CA LEU A 451 6.64 2.98 -16.02
C LEU A 451 7.46 3.93 -16.92
N VAL A 452 6.85 4.99 -17.43
CA VAL A 452 7.55 6.00 -18.23
C VAL A 452 8.67 6.70 -17.44
N VAL A 453 8.39 7.08 -16.19
CA VAL A 453 9.41 7.71 -15.33
C VAL A 453 10.54 6.74 -14.99
N ASP A 454 10.21 5.51 -14.59
CA ASP A 454 11.17 4.47 -14.22
C ASP A 454 12.04 4.08 -15.42
N GLY A 455 11.46 3.97 -16.62
CA GLY A 455 12.20 3.75 -17.87
C GLY A 455 13.20 4.87 -18.15
N ALA A 456 12.78 6.12 -18.00
CA ALA A 456 13.62 7.29 -18.29
C ALA A 456 14.79 7.39 -17.31
N ASN A 457 14.56 7.13 -16.02
CA ASN A 457 15.62 6.98 -15.02
C ASN A 457 16.55 5.80 -15.30
N ALA A 458 15.99 4.69 -15.81
CA ALA A 458 16.74 3.52 -16.21
C ALA A 458 17.54 3.69 -17.51
N GLY A 459 17.43 4.85 -18.17
CA GLY A 459 18.18 5.21 -19.37
C GLY A 459 17.70 4.51 -20.65
N VAL A 460 16.50 3.92 -20.68
CA VAL A 460 16.04 3.14 -21.85
C VAL A 460 15.84 3.99 -23.12
N TRP A 461 15.66 5.30 -22.96
CA TRP A 461 15.58 6.31 -24.03
C TRP A 461 16.91 7.02 -24.34
N SER A 462 18.04 6.60 -23.74
CA SER A 462 19.30 7.34 -23.86
C SER A 462 19.98 7.23 -25.23
N SER A 463 19.54 6.29 -26.08
CA SER A 463 20.11 6.04 -27.42
C SER A 463 19.05 6.16 -28.51
N ASP A 464 19.46 6.47 -29.74
CA ASP A 464 18.55 6.53 -30.88
C ASP A 464 17.87 5.17 -31.14
N TYR A 465 18.61 4.06 -30.99
CA TYR A 465 18.02 2.72 -31.03
C TYR A 465 16.91 2.56 -29.97
N GLY A 466 17.20 2.92 -28.72
CA GLY A 466 16.23 2.81 -27.63
C GLY A 466 14.97 3.61 -27.92
N LYS A 467 15.12 4.86 -28.37
CA LYS A 467 14.00 5.72 -28.78
C LYS A 467 13.16 5.10 -29.90
N VAL A 468 13.80 4.63 -30.97
CA VAL A 468 13.12 4.02 -32.13
C VAL A 468 12.45 2.69 -31.76
N SER A 469 13.13 1.84 -30.99
CA SER A 469 12.59 0.54 -30.58
C SER A 469 11.37 0.70 -29.68
N ILE A 470 11.46 1.59 -28.68
CA ILE A 470 10.35 1.88 -27.79
C ILE A 470 9.16 2.42 -28.59
N ALA A 471 9.38 3.41 -29.46
CA ALA A 471 8.28 3.98 -30.24
C ALA A 471 7.59 2.96 -31.16
N ASN A 472 8.36 2.11 -31.84
CA ASN A 472 7.80 1.08 -32.73
C ASN A 472 7.05 -0.02 -31.98
N ARG A 473 7.45 -0.34 -30.75
CA ARG A 473 6.84 -1.41 -29.95
C ARG A 473 5.67 -0.93 -29.11
N SER A 474 5.75 0.28 -28.58
CA SER A 474 4.69 0.86 -27.75
C SER A 474 3.61 1.58 -28.56
N GLY A 475 3.86 1.86 -29.84
CA GLY A 475 2.98 2.68 -30.67
C GLY A 475 2.98 4.17 -30.30
N ALA A 476 3.88 4.61 -29.40
CA ALA A 476 3.87 5.95 -28.82
C ALA A 476 5.15 6.74 -29.14
N ILE A 477 5.10 8.06 -29.00
CA ILE A 477 6.23 8.93 -29.28
C ILE A 477 7.43 8.64 -28.36
N TRP A 478 8.65 8.71 -28.90
CA TRP A 478 9.89 8.43 -28.16
C TRP A 478 10.32 9.55 -27.20
N GLU A 479 9.48 10.56 -27.00
CA GLU A 479 9.70 11.70 -26.11
C GLU A 479 8.92 11.47 -24.80
N PRO A 480 9.58 11.05 -23.70
CA PRO A 480 8.89 10.72 -22.45
C PRO A 480 8.01 11.84 -21.91
N GLN A 481 8.39 13.11 -22.13
CA GLN A 481 7.64 14.27 -21.69
C GLN A 481 6.28 14.37 -22.39
N LYS A 482 6.25 14.26 -23.73
CA LYS A 482 5.00 14.31 -24.50
C LYS A 482 4.08 13.13 -24.19
N LEU A 483 4.67 11.95 -23.97
CA LEU A 483 3.92 10.79 -23.55
C LEU A 483 3.31 10.97 -22.14
N LEU A 484 4.07 11.52 -21.19
CA LEU A 484 3.56 11.86 -19.86
C LEU A 484 2.45 12.91 -19.91
N GLU A 485 2.57 13.93 -20.78
CA GLU A 485 1.53 14.95 -21.00
C GLU A 485 0.21 14.32 -21.48
N ASP A 486 0.28 13.35 -22.39
CA ASP A 486 -0.88 12.66 -22.93
C ASP A 486 -1.53 11.73 -21.88
N ILE A 487 -0.72 10.93 -21.16
CA ILE A 487 -1.19 10.11 -20.03
C ILE A 487 -1.90 11.00 -18.99
N ASN A 488 -1.30 12.13 -18.62
CA ASN A 488 -1.87 13.05 -17.64
C ASN A 488 -3.19 13.67 -18.12
N SER A 489 -3.28 14.00 -19.42
CA SER A 489 -4.50 14.54 -20.01
C SER A 489 -5.67 13.55 -19.91
N HIS A 490 -5.40 12.27 -20.20
CA HIS A 490 -6.38 11.19 -20.06
C HIS A 490 -6.75 10.92 -18.60
N MET A 491 -5.78 10.96 -17.68
CA MET A 491 -6.04 10.85 -16.25
C MET A 491 -6.96 11.98 -15.74
N SER A 492 -6.77 13.22 -16.19
CA SER A 492 -7.59 14.38 -15.77
C SER A 492 -9.07 14.17 -16.06
N ILE A 493 -9.41 13.58 -17.21
CA ILE A 493 -10.81 13.29 -17.59
C ILE A 493 -11.51 12.43 -16.53
N LEU A 494 -10.81 11.41 -16.01
CA LEU A 494 -11.35 10.50 -15.00
C LEU A 494 -11.28 11.07 -13.58
N GLN A 495 -10.29 11.93 -13.30
CA GLN A 495 -10.13 12.61 -12.00
C GLN A 495 -11.19 13.69 -11.78
N ASP A 496 -11.56 14.40 -12.83
CA ASP A 496 -12.60 15.44 -12.80
C ASP A 496 -14.02 14.84 -12.67
N ASP A 497 -14.18 13.52 -12.85
CA ASP A 497 -15.42 12.80 -12.62
C ASP A 497 -15.67 12.59 -11.12
N LYS A 498 -16.62 13.37 -10.58
CA LYS A 498 -16.98 13.34 -9.15
C LYS A 498 -17.31 11.93 -8.63
N ALA A 499 -18.03 11.11 -9.41
CA ALA A 499 -18.41 9.77 -8.98
C ALA A 499 -17.18 8.85 -8.82
N THR A 500 -16.21 8.98 -9.72
CA THR A 500 -14.93 8.28 -9.66
C THR A 500 -14.09 8.74 -8.46
N ALA A 501 -14.00 10.04 -8.23
CA ALA A 501 -13.28 10.58 -7.07
C ALA A 501 -13.90 10.13 -5.72
N ASP A 502 -15.23 10.19 -5.61
CA ASP A 502 -15.95 9.73 -4.41
C ASP A 502 -15.75 8.21 -4.21
N TYR A 503 -15.81 7.40 -5.28
CA TYR A 503 -15.57 5.96 -5.21
C TYR A 503 -14.15 5.63 -4.73
N ILE A 504 -13.13 6.26 -5.33
CA ILE A 504 -11.72 6.01 -4.98
C ILE A 504 -11.51 6.30 -3.50
N LYS A 505 -12.06 7.41 -2.99
CA LYS A 505 -11.99 7.79 -1.58
C LYS A 505 -12.59 6.72 -0.66
N ASP A 506 -13.85 6.36 -0.89
CA ASP A 506 -14.56 5.42 -0.03
C ASP A 506 -13.96 4.00 -0.09
N ALA A 507 -13.59 3.55 -1.29
CA ALA A 507 -13.03 2.23 -1.50
C ALA A 507 -11.61 2.11 -0.93
N GLY A 508 -10.78 3.16 -1.07
CA GLY A 508 -9.43 3.16 -0.52
C GLY A 508 -9.40 3.19 1.00
N ASP A 509 -10.25 3.99 1.65
CA ASP A 509 -10.38 4.02 3.11
C ASP A 509 -10.78 2.63 3.64
N LYS A 510 -11.72 1.97 2.94
CA LYS A 510 -12.12 0.59 3.25
C LYS A 510 -10.99 -0.41 3.00
N ALA A 511 -10.18 -0.23 1.97
CA ALA A 511 -9.06 -1.10 1.66
C ALA A 511 -7.97 -1.04 2.73
N VAL A 512 -7.56 0.16 3.16
CA VAL A 512 -6.59 0.35 4.27
C VAL A 512 -7.13 -0.23 5.58
N LYS A 513 -8.41 0.03 5.88
CA LYS A 513 -9.06 -0.54 7.06
C LYS A 513 -9.03 -2.07 7.04
N THR A 514 -9.41 -2.68 5.92
CA THR A 514 -9.40 -4.14 5.74
C THR A 514 -7.99 -4.71 5.88
N LEU A 515 -7.00 -4.04 5.28
CA LEU A 515 -5.59 -4.40 5.42
C LEU A 515 -5.17 -4.45 6.90
N PHE A 516 -5.47 -3.41 7.68
CA PHE A 516 -5.12 -3.41 9.10
C PHE A 516 -5.97 -4.32 9.98
N GLU A 517 -7.22 -4.62 9.62
CA GLU A 517 -8.04 -5.63 10.30
C GLU A 517 -7.47 -7.04 10.11
N GLN A 518 -6.92 -7.34 8.92
CA GLN A 518 -6.27 -8.62 8.61
C GLN A 518 -4.82 -8.68 9.12
N ASN A 519 -4.19 -7.53 9.36
CA ASN A 519 -2.80 -7.37 9.76
C ASN A 519 -2.64 -6.42 10.97
N PRO A 520 -3.14 -6.79 12.16
CA PRO A 520 -3.05 -5.90 13.32
C PRO A 520 -1.60 -5.63 13.76
N GLY A 521 -0.67 -6.58 13.60
CA GLY A 521 0.76 -6.33 13.84
C GLY A 521 1.35 -5.27 12.92
N LEU A 522 0.91 -5.21 11.65
CA LEU A 522 1.28 -4.14 10.73
C LEU A 522 0.74 -2.79 11.19
N LYS A 523 -0.51 -2.71 11.62
CA LYS A 523 -1.11 -1.47 12.15
C LYS A 523 -0.31 -0.92 13.32
N ASP A 524 0.06 -1.79 14.27
CA ASP A 524 0.86 -1.41 15.44
C ASP A 524 2.25 -0.91 15.01
N ALA A 525 2.89 -1.59 14.05
CA ALA A 525 4.19 -1.20 13.52
C ALA A 525 4.15 0.15 12.77
N VAL A 526 3.12 0.39 11.94
CA VAL A 526 2.92 1.67 11.23
C VAL A 526 2.63 2.80 12.22
N THR A 527 1.83 2.53 13.26
CA THR A 527 1.59 3.49 14.35
C THR A 527 2.89 3.85 15.04
N LYS A 528 3.74 2.87 15.34
CA LYS A 528 5.06 3.09 15.92
C LYS A 528 5.98 3.88 14.98
N THR A 529 5.95 3.64 13.68
CA THR A 529 6.67 4.46 12.70
C THR A 529 6.21 5.90 12.72
N TYR A 530 4.91 6.16 12.75
CA TYR A 530 4.37 7.51 12.86
C TYR A 530 4.85 8.22 14.15
N GLU A 531 4.80 7.54 15.29
CA GLU A 531 5.28 8.10 16.57
C GLU A 531 6.81 8.34 16.57
N ASP A 532 7.59 7.35 16.16
CA ASP A 532 9.06 7.38 16.30
C ASP A 532 9.76 8.17 15.19
N GLN A 533 9.16 8.27 13.99
CA GLN A 533 9.76 8.94 12.82
C GLN A 533 9.10 10.28 12.51
N VAL A 534 7.76 10.34 12.49
CA VAL A 534 7.05 11.58 12.15
C VAL A 534 7.03 12.50 13.36
N LYS A 535 6.37 12.12 14.45
CA LYS A 535 6.18 13.00 15.62
C LYS A 535 7.46 13.41 16.34
N SER A 536 8.56 12.70 16.10
CA SER A 536 9.88 13.03 16.63
C SER A 536 10.65 14.06 15.78
N GLY A 537 10.28 14.27 14.52
CA GLY A 537 11.01 15.09 13.56
C GLY A 537 12.08 14.33 12.75
N LYS A 538 12.39 13.07 13.09
CA LYS A 538 13.46 12.30 12.43
C LYS A 538 13.24 12.08 10.93
N ALA A 539 11.99 11.88 10.50
CA ALA A 539 11.67 11.75 9.09
C ALA A 539 11.97 13.04 8.31
N LEU A 540 11.83 14.21 8.93
CA LEU A 540 12.19 15.49 8.33
C LEU A 540 13.71 15.66 8.25
N ASP A 541 14.44 15.27 9.30
CA ASP A 541 15.91 15.30 9.29
C ASP A 541 16.48 14.37 8.21
N ALA A 542 15.90 13.17 8.05
CA ALA A 542 16.28 12.24 6.98
C ALA A 542 15.96 12.80 5.58
N ALA A 543 14.78 13.42 5.41
CA ALA A 543 14.41 14.08 4.16
C ALA A 543 15.34 15.26 3.84
N TRP A 544 15.75 16.02 4.85
CA TRP A 544 16.74 17.08 4.72
C TRP A 544 18.07 16.51 4.21
N ASP A 545 18.64 15.55 4.93
CA ASP A 545 19.91 14.91 4.56
C ASP A 545 19.90 14.33 3.14
N ALA A 546 18.78 13.78 2.69
CA ALA A 546 18.63 13.24 1.34
C ALA A 546 18.62 14.33 0.25
N ASN A 547 18.09 15.51 0.55
CA ASN A 547 17.90 16.62 -0.41
C ASN A 547 18.97 17.71 -0.31
N THR A 548 19.93 17.58 0.61
CA THR A 548 21.01 18.56 0.80
C THR A 548 22.42 18.00 0.62
N LYS A 549 22.57 16.68 0.41
CA LYS A 549 23.86 16.08 0.01
C LYS A 549 24.22 16.55 -1.40
N ASP A 550 25.49 16.89 -1.62
CA ASP A 550 26.06 17.37 -2.90
C ASP A 550 25.98 18.89 -3.20
N GLY A 551 25.79 19.73 -2.18
CA GLY A 551 25.97 21.19 -2.30
C GLY A 551 24.82 21.93 -3.00
N LYS A 552 23.74 21.21 -3.33
CA LYS A 552 22.44 21.77 -3.65
C LYS A 552 21.57 21.60 -2.41
N THR A 553 21.21 22.70 -1.75
CA THR A 553 20.26 22.65 -0.63
C THR A 553 18.86 22.84 -1.19
N ASP A 554 18.10 21.75 -1.33
CA ASP A 554 16.67 21.82 -1.66
C ASP A 554 15.81 21.52 -0.41
N GLN A 555 15.86 22.46 0.53
CA GLN A 555 15.09 22.37 1.78
C GLN A 555 13.57 22.37 1.55
N HIS A 556 13.10 23.00 0.47
CA HIS A 556 11.68 22.98 0.12
C HIS A 556 11.24 21.55 -0.19
N THR A 557 11.99 20.84 -1.03
CA THR A 557 11.71 19.43 -1.36
C THR A 557 11.77 18.53 -0.11
N ALA A 558 12.70 18.79 0.81
CA ALA A 558 12.77 18.08 2.08
C ALA A 558 11.48 18.25 2.92
N LEU A 559 11.02 19.51 3.08
CA LEU A 559 9.81 19.81 3.84
C LEU A 559 8.55 19.24 3.18
N ALA A 560 8.45 19.31 1.84
CA ALA A 560 7.34 18.77 1.08
C ALA A 560 7.26 17.24 1.22
N THR A 561 8.40 16.56 1.08
CA THR A 561 8.51 15.10 1.22
C THR A 561 8.08 14.64 2.61
N PHE A 562 8.57 15.33 3.65
CA PHE A 562 8.18 15.05 5.02
C PHE A 562 6.70 15.28 5.25
N TYR A 563 6.17 16.45 4.87
CA TYR A 563 4.78 16.84 5.11
C TYR A 563 3.80 15.84 4.49
N ALA A 564 4.10 15.38 3.28
CA ALA A 564 3.32 14.37 2.59
C ALA A 564 3.40 13.01 3.27
N THR A 565 4.61 12.55 3.62
CA THR A 565 4.78 11.30 4.36
C THR A 565 4.01 11.32 5.68
N ALA A 566 4.11 12.42 6.43
CA ALA A 566 3.44 12.62 7.71
C ALA A 566 1.91 12.58 7.56
N THR A 567 1.37 13.29 6.57
CA THR A 567 -0.07 13.38 6.35
C THR A 567 -0.63 12.07 5.80
N SER A 568 0.07 11.41 4.89
CA SER A 568 -0.34 10.10 4.38
C SER A 568 -0.34 9.05 5.49
N LEU A 569 0.65 9.03 6.39
CA LEU A 569 0.64 8.14 7.55
C LEU A 569 -0.51 8.46 8.52
N GLN A 570 -0.78 9.74 8.78
CA GLN A 570 -1.96 10.13 9.56
C GLN A 570 -3.21 9.56 8.94
N SER A 571 -3.37 9.75 7.63
CA SER A 571 -4.55 9.32 6.93
C SER A 571 -4.69 7.80 6.91
N ILE A 572 -3.61 7.05 6.63
CA ILE A 572 -3.56 5.59 6.69
C ILE A 572 -4.01 5.09 8.08
N LEU A 573 -3.59 5.78 9.13
CA LEU A 573 -3.94 5.45 10.52
C LEU A 573 -5.31 5.99 10.97
N GLY A 574 -6.01 6.75 10.13
CA GLY A 574 -7.26 7.43 10.49
C GLY A 574 -7.09 8.53 11.54
N ILE A 575 -5.92 9.18 11.58
CA ILE A 575 -5.56 10.30 12.45
C ILE A 575 -5.83 11.62 11.70
N ASP A 576 -6.42 12.59 12.38
CA ASP A 576 -6.57 13.97 11.89
C ASP A 576 -5.96 14.94 12.92
N ASP A 577 -4.64 15.16 12.83
CA ASP A 577 -3.90 16.02 13.77
C ASP A 577 -2.79 16.84 13.10
N ALA A 578 -3.17 17.87 12.34
CA ALA A 578 -2.20 18.79 11.72
C ALA A 578 -1.19 19.41 12.73
N LYS A 579 -1.55 19.54 14.01
CA LYS A 579 -0.63 20.07 15.04
C LYS A 579 0.51 19.11 15.35
N ALA A 580 0.30 17.81 15.20
CA ALA A 580 1.36 16.83 15.36
C ALA A 580 2.46 16.99 14.29
N ILE A 581 2.09 17.35 13.06
CA ILE A 581 3.03 17.63 11.97
C ILE A 581 3.82 18.91 12.27
N GLN A 582 3.14 19.98 12.70
CA GLN A 582 3.81 21.22 13.10
C GLN A 582 4.75 21.00 14.30
N GLY A 583 4.29 20.23 15.28
CA GLY A 583 5.10 19.82 16.43
C GLY A 583 6.29 18.95 16.06
N ALA A 584 6.21 18.17 14.99
CA ALA A 584 7.33 17.41 14.45
C ALA A 584 8.38 18.31 13.79
N VAL A 585 7.94 19.26 12.95
CA VAL A 585 8.85 20.27 12.35
C VAL A 585 9.56 21.05 13.45
N ALA A 586 8.85 21.40 14.53
CA ALA A 586 9.45 22.11 15.66
C ALA A 586 10.54 21.30 16.42
N LYS A 587 10.52 19.97 16.33
CA LYS A 587 11.49 19.07 16.97
C LYS A 587 12.66 18.67 16.06
N SER A 588 12.52 18.87 14.75
CA SER A 588 13.59 18.64 13.78
C SER A 588 14.81 19.53 14.09
N SER A 589 16.01 19.03 13.80
CA SER A 589 17.24 19.82 13.92
C SER A 589 17.29 21.02 12.96
N HIS A 590 16.41 21.04 11.94
CA HIS A 590 16.37 22.06 10.89
C HIS A 590 15.22 23.07 11.04
N ASN A 591 14.51 23.07 12.17
CA ASN A 591 13.42 24.03 12.44
C ASN A 591 13.86 25.48 12.23
N ASP A 592 15.03 25.86 12.75
CA ASP A 592 15.55 27.22 12.64
C ASP A 592 15.96 27.58 11.21
N ASP A 593 16.42 26.60 10.41
CA ASP A 593 16.72 26.78 8.99
C ASP A 593 15.42 27.10 8.22
N PHE A 594 14.35 26.35 8.46
CA PHE A 594 13.04 26.61 7.84
C PHE A 594 12.43 27.94 8.25
N LYS A 595 12.53 28.32 9.53
CA LYS A 595 12.11 29.64 10.02
C LYS A 595 12.91 30.76 9.35
N THR A 596 14.21 30.58 9.20
CA THR A 596 15.09 31.55 8.54
C THR A 596 14.72 31.71 7.07
N PHE A 597 14.52 30.62 6.34
CA PHE A 597 14.07 30.70 4.95
C PHE A 597 12.70 31.38 4.83
N TYR A 598 11.73 31.02 5.67
CA TYR A 598 10.41 31.64 5.64
C TYR A 598 10.50 33.16 5.82
N LYS A 599 11.29 33.62 6.79
CA LYS A 599 11.48 35.04 7.07
C LYS A 599 12.25 35.75 5.96
N ASP A 600 13.42 35.22 5.60
CA ASP A 600 14.41 35.95 4.80
C ASP A 600 14.19 35.77 3.30
N GLN A 601 13.46 34.73 2.86
CA GLN A 601 13.20 34.42 1.45
C GLN A 601 11.72 34.57 1.09
N LEU A 602 10.80 33.98 1.86
CA LEU A 602 9.37 34.03 1.54
C LEU A 602 8.75 35.37 1.95
N ALA A 603 8.79 35.72 3.23
CA ALA A 603 8.19 36.95 3.74
C ALA A 603 8.84 38.22 3.17
N SER A 604 10.15 38.19 2.89
CA SER A 604 10.85 39.32 2.23
C SER A 604 10.51 39.47 0.74
N GLY A 605 9.99 38.41 0.11
CA GLY A 605 9.77 38.33 -1.33
C GLY A 605 11.02 38.06 -2.15
N GLU A 606 12.20 37.87 -1.54
CA GLU A 606 13.43 37.56 -2.30
C GLU A 606 13.31 36.27 -3.11
N ARG A 607 12.60 35.26 -2.58
CA ARG A 607 12.35 34.02 -3.30
C ARG A 607 11.59 34.26 -4.62
N MET A 608 10.56 35.10 -4.58
CA MET A 608 9.80 35.46 -5.79
C MET A 608 10.69 36.22 -6.79
N ARG A 609 11.54 37.14 -6.31
CA ARG A 609 12.51 37.86 -7.15
C ARG A 609 13.55 36.92 -7.77
N GLU A 610 13.97 35.90 -7.04
CA GLU A 610 14.87 34.86 -7.54
C GLU A 610 14.20 34.04 -8.65
N LEU A 611 12.98 33.55 -8.42
CA LEU A 611 12.21 32.78 -9.40
C LEU A 611 11.99 33.59 -10.70
N LEU A 612 11.70 34.88 -10.58
CA LEU A 612 11.53 35.80 -11.73
C LEU A 612 12.78 35.98 -12.61
N LYS A 613 13.97 35.54 -12.18
CA LYS A 613 15.18 35.60 -13.02
C LYS A 613 15.14 34.59 -14.16
N ASN A 614 14.51 33.43 -13.92
CA ASN A 614 14.53 32.29 -14.84
C ASN A 614 13.14 31.85 -15.30
N ASN A 615 12.07 32.37 -14.69
CA ASN A 615 10.69 31.99 -14.95
C ASN A 615 9.84 33.18 -15.40
N THR A 616 8.71 32.92 -16.07
CA THR A 616 7.71 33.98 -16.35
C THR A 616 7.09 34.50 -15.05
N PRO A 617 6.49 35.70 -15.04
CA PRO A 617 5.78 36.22 -13.87
C PRO A 617 4.73 35.25 -13.32
N GLU A 618 4.00 34.57 -14.20
CA GLU A 618 3.01 33.56 -13.86
C GLU A 618 3.64 32.36 -13.15
N GLN A 619 4.69 31.78 -13.72
CA GLN A 619 5.39 30.63 -13.15
C GLN A 619 6.01 30.95 -11.80
N ALA A 620 6.69 32.10 -11.69
CA ALA A 620 7.33 32.53 -10.45
C ALA A 620 6.31 32.79 -9.32
N ALA A 621 5.18 33.44 -9.64
CA ALA A 621 4.11 33.68 -8.67
C ALA A 621 3.45 32.39 -8.21
N SER A 622 3.26 31.44 -9.14
CA SER A 622 2.70 30.12 -8.84
C SER A 622 3.58 29.33 -7.87
N GLU A 623 4.85 29.13 -8.23
CA GLU A 623 5.83 28.39 -7.41
C GLU A 623 5.97 29.03 -6.02
N PHE A 624 6.14 30.35 -5.96
CA PHE A 624 6.21 31.07 -4.69
C PHE A 624 4.99 30.84 -3.79
N SER A 625 3.79 30.90 -4.35
CA SER A 625 2.54 30.79 -3.57
C SER A 625 2.36 29.39 -2.98
N LEU A 626 2.77 28.35 -3.72
CA LEU A 626 2.76 26.96 -3.26
C LEU A 626 3.82 26.72 -2.18
N GLU A 627 5.01 27.32 -2.29
CA GLU A 627 6.03 27.30 -1.23
C GLU A 627 5.48 27.94 0.06
N VAL A 628 4.83 29.10 -0.05
CA VAL A 628 4.19 29.77 1.08
C VAL A 628 3.12 28.90 1.74
N ALA A 629 2.28 28.21 0.95
CA ALA A 629 1.26 27.31 1.46
C ALA A 629 1.86 26.18 2.31
N LEU A 630 2.89 25.52 1.78
CA LEU A 630 3.58 24.42 2.46
C LEU A 630 4.19 24.88 3.78
N TYR A 631 4.95 25.98 3.76
CA TYR A 631 5.62 26.47 4.96
C TYR A 631 4.63 26.93 6.03
N ASN A 632 3.53 27.58 5.65
CA ASN A 632 2.48 27.96 6.61
C ASN A 632 1.74 26.76 7.20
N SER A 633 1.66 25.66 6.46
CA SER A 633 1.01 24.43 6.93
C SER A 633 1.93 23.63 7.88
N ALA A 634 3.25 23.70 7.65
CA ALA A 634 4.23 22.91 8.36
C ALA A 634 4.87 23.62 9.57
N LEU A 635 5.07 24.95 9.51
CA LEU A 635 5.68 25.71 10.60
C LEU A 635 4.68 26.09 11.69
N ASP A 636 5.23 26.52 12.82
CA ASP A 636 4.47 27.10 13.92
C ASP A 636 3.61 28.28 13.42
N PRO A 637 2.27 28.20 13.57
CA PRO A 637 1.38 29.26 13.13
C PRO A 637 1.60 30.60 13.84
N GLU A 638 2.07 30.59 15.09
CA GLU A 638 2.39 31.83 15.83
C GLU A 638 3.63 32.52 15.26
N PHE A 639 4.60 31.76 14.78
CA PHE A 639 5.79 32.29 14.11
C PHE A 639 5.43 32.88 12.74
N THR A 640 4.72 32.14 11.90
CA THR A 640 4.42 32.56 10.53
C THR A 640 3.49 33.77 10.47
N ALA A 641 2.55 33.91 11.43
CA ALA A 641 1.63 35.04 11.52
C ALA A 641 2.30 36.40 11.71
N GLN A 642 3.53 36.43 12.24
CA GLN A 642 4.30 37.67 12.43
C GLN A 642 4.65 38.35 11.10
N TYR A 643 4.61 37.58 10.00
CA TYR A 643 5.07 38.01 8.69
C TYR A 643 3.96 38.16 7.64
N ASP A 644 2.69 37.86 7.96
CA ASP A 644 1.60 37.87 6.96
C ASP A 644 1.49 39.19 6.21
N LYS A 645 1.56 40.30 6.94
CA LYS A 645 1.49 41.64 6.35
C LYS A 645 2.68 41.86 5.40
N GLN A 646 3.87 41.53 5.86
CA GLN A 646 5.09 41.70 5.07
C GLN A 646 5.05 40.85 3.80
N LEU A 647 4.60 39.60 3.92
CA LEU A 647 4.43 38.67 2.82
C LEU A 647 3.42 39.20 1.78
N ASN A 648 2.23 39.63 2.22
CA ASN A 648 1.19 40.18 1.34
C ASN A 648 1.65 41.46 0.62
N ASP A 649 2.28 42.38 1.36
CA ASP A 649 2.78 43.65 0.81
C ASP A 649 3.87 43.38 -0.24
N ASN A 650 4.80 42.47 0.04
CA ASN A 650 5.89 42.13 -0.87
C ASN A 650 5.41 41.34 -2.10
N PHE A 651 4.54 40.34 -1.92
CA PHE A 651 3.94 39.61 -3.03
C PHE A 651 3.17 40.56 -3.95
N SER A 652 2.33 41.44 -3.39
CA SER A 652 1.61 42.46 -4.17
C SER A 652 2.53 43.35 -4.97
N THR A 653 3.58 43.87 -4.33
CA THR A 653 4.51 44.80 -4.94
C THR A 653 5.26 44.12 -6.08
N ILE A 654 5.82 42.94 -5.84
CA ILE A 654 6.60 42.19 -6.83
C ILE A 654 5.70 41.73 -8.00
N ALA A 655 4.49 41.26 -7.71
CA ALA A 655 3.52 40.89 -8.75
C ALA A 655 3.18 42.10 -9.63
N GLN A 656 2.83 43.25 -9.03
CA GLN A 656 2.50 44.48 -9.75
C GLN A 656 3.65 44.97 -10.65
N GLU A 657 4.88 44.94 -10.14
CA GLU A 657 6.10 45.31 -10.89
C GLU A 657 6.31 44.45 -12.16
N ASN A 658 5.68 43.28 -12.24
CA ASN A 658 5.88 42.32 -13.33
C ASN A 658 4.60 42.00 -14.14
N LEU A 659 3.41 42.54 -13.78
CA LEU A 659 2.13 42.26 -14.47
C LEU A 659 2.20 42.56 -15.98
N PHE A 660 2.81 43.69 -16.35
CA PHE A 660 2.89 44.17 -17.72
C PHE A 660 4.25 43.92 -18.37
N LYS A 661 5.14 43.17 -17.70
CA LYS A 661 6.48 42.86 -18.23
C LYS A 661 6.33 42.15 -19.58
N ASP A 662 7.08 42.63 -20.57
CA ASP A 662 7.07 42.18 -21.97
C ASP A 662 5.74 42.36 -22.72
N ALA A 663 4.75 43.06 -22.14
CA ALA A 663 3.49 43.38 -22.80
C ALA A 663 3.62 44.62 -23.70
N THR A 664 2.94 44.60 -24.85
CA THR A 664 2.95 45.65 -25.86
C THR A 664 1.55 46.16 -26.16
N PHE A 665 1.45 47.33 -26.82
CA PHE A 665 0.16 47.84 -27.26
C PHE A 665 -0.54 46.91 -28.26
N ASP A 666 0.21 46.11 -29.04
CA ASP A 666 -0.37 45.14 -29.97
C ASP A 666 -1.15 44.02 -29.28
N ASN A 667 -0.75 43.67 -28.05
CA ASN A 667 -1.55 42.76 -27.22
C ASN A 667 -2.94 43.35 -26.96
N LEU A 668 -3.02 44.64 -26.60
CA LEU A 668 -4.28 45.31 -26.31
C LEU A 668 -5.17 45.49 -27.56
N LYS A 669 -4.57 45.74 -28.72
CA LYS A 669 -5.28 45.79 -30.02
C LYS A 669 -6.02 44.49 -30.30
N THR A 670 -5.37 43.36 -30.03
CA THR A 670 -5.97 42.03 -30.22
C THR A 670 -7.21 41.83 -29.34
N ALA A 671 -7.18 42.33 -28.10
CA ALA A 671 -8.28 42.16 -27.15
C ALA A 671 -9.44 43.15 -27.36
N PHE A 672 -9.14 44.43 -27.55
CA PHE A 672 -10.14 45.52 -27.52
C PHE A 672 -10.15 46.40 -28.76
N GLY A 673 -9.24 46.17 -29.71
CA GLY A 673 -9.23 46.89 -30.98
C GLY A 673 -10.32 46.38 -31.92
N LYS A 674 -10.93 47.30 -32.67
CA LYS A 674 -11.86 46.97 -33.74
C LYS A 674 -11.13 46.18 -34.82
N ASP A 675 -11.58 44.96 -35.08
CA ASP A 675 -10.93 44.00 -35.98
C ASP A 675 -9.43 43.74 -35.66
N GLY A 676 -9.03 43.90 -34.38
CA GLY A 676 -7.63 43.78 -33.96
C GLY A 676 -6.75 45.00 -34.29
N GLY A 677 -7.36 46.12 -34.71
CA GLY A 677 -6.68 47.36 -35.09
C GLY A 677 -6.37 48.32 -33.94
N ASP A 678 -5.82 49.49 -34.27
CA ASP A 678 -5.46 50.56 -33.31
C ASP A 678 -6.66 51.40 -32.82
N THR A 679 -7.81 51.26 -33.47
CA THR A 679 -9.06 51.91 -33.10
C THR A 679 -9.77 51.10 -32.02
N LEU A 680 -10.09 51.72 -30.89
CA LEU A 680 -10.77 51.07 -29.77
C LEU A 680 -12.21 50.66 -30.15
N ASP A 681 -12.59 49.41 -29.85
CA ASP A 681 -13.99 48.94 -29.90
C ASP A 681 -14.69 49.30 -28.58
N GLU A 682 -15.24 50.51 -28.54
CA GLU A 682 -15.88 51.06 -27.34
C GLU A 682 -17.15 50.32 -26.93
N ASP A 683 -17.90 49.77 -27.88
CA ASP A 683 -19.13 49.03 -27.62
C ASP A 683 -18.81 47.69 -26.93
N LYS A 684 -17.72 47.03 -27.37
CA LYS A 684 -17.19 45.83 -26.73
C LYS A 684 -16.78 46.11 -25.27
N VAL A 685 -15.99 47.15 -25.04
CA VAL A 685 -15.54 47.51 -23.67
C VAL A 685 -16.70 47.96 -22.79
N ARG A 686 -17.66 48.73 -23.33
CA ARG A 686 -18.89 49.13 -22.64
C ARG A 686 -19.68 47.91 -22.15
N LYS A 687 -19.89 46.92 -23.03
CA LYS A 687 -20.62 45.69 -22.70
C LYS A 687 -19.95 44.92 -21.56
N LEU A 688 -18.62 44.81 -21.57
CA LEU A 688 -17.86 44.17 -20.49
C LEU A 688 -18.05 44.89 -19.15
N ILE A 689 -17.96 46.22 -19.15
CA ILE A 689 -18.15 47.01 -17.92
C ILE A 689 -19.61 46.92 -17.42
N ASP A 690 -20.59 46.98 -18.32
CA ASP A 690 -22.01 46.84 -17.95
C ASP A 690 -22.31 45.47 -17.35
N GLN A 691 -21.73 44.40 -17.90
CA GLN A 691 -21.85 43.05 -17.34
C GLN A 691 -21.18 42.95 -15.97
N MET A 692 -19.97 43.48 -15.79
CA MET A 692 -19.30 43.52 -14.47
C MET A 692 -20.09 44.32 -13.44
N ARG A 693 -20.72 45.44 -13.83
CA ARG A 693 -21.58 46.22 -12.92
C ARG A 693 -22.85 45.49 -12.51
N GLN A 694 -23.33 44.57 -13.34
CA GLN A 694 -24.51 43.74 -13.04
C GLN A 694 -24.14 42.52 -12.21
N GLU A 695 -23.07 41.81 -12.57
CA GLU A 695 -22.67 40.54 -11.96
C GLU A 695 -21.78 40.72 -10.71
N SER A 696 -20.97 41.79 -10.64
CA SER A 696 -19.97 42.02 -9.57
C SER A 696 -19.74 43.52 -9.27
N PRO A 697 -20.80 44.29 -8.90
CA PRO A 697 -20.70 45.74 -8.66
C PRO A 697 -19.68 46.13 -7.57
N GLU A 698 -19.39 45.23 -6.64
CA GLU A 698 -18.42 45.42 -5.56
C GLU A 698 -16.97 45.63 -6.02
N LEU A 699 -16.64 45.19 -7.24
CA LEU A 699 -15.30 45.39 -7.83
C LEU A 699 -15.09 46.81 -8.32
N LEU A 700 -16.18 47.55 -8.54
CA LEU A 700 -16.20 48.91 -9.05
C LEU A 700 -16.64 49.91 -7.97
N LEU A 701 -16.53 49.54 -6.69
CA LEU A 701 -16.87 50.40 -5.56
C LEU A 701 -15.82 51.50 -5.34
N ASN A 702 -16.33 52.71 -5.19
CA ASN A 702 -15.59 53.88 -4.78
C ASN A 702 -15.50 53.97 -3.26
N GLN A 703 -14.52 54.73 -2.75
CA GLN A 703 -14.31 54.93 -1.30
C GLN A 703 -15.50 55.54 -0.56
N ASP A 704 -16.42 56.20 -1.30
CA ASP A 704 -17.65 56.79 -0.78
C ASP A 704 -18.86 55.84 -0.78
N GLY A 705 -18.66 54.58 -1.23
CA GLY A 705 -19.69 53.55 -1.30
C GLY A 705 -20.51 53.56 -2.60
N THR A 706 -20.22 54.45 -3.56
CA THR A 706 -20.88 54.45 -4.87
C THR A 706 -20.22 53.50 -5.86
N VAL A 707 -20.97 52.92 -6.80
CA VAL A 707 -20.41 52.08 -7.87
C VAL A 707 -20.04 52.96 -9.07
N ALA A 708 -18.81 52.84 -9.56
CA ALA A 708 -18.35 53.55 -10.75
C ALA A 708 -19.28 53.27 -11.94
N THR A 709 -19.62 54.32 -12.67
CA THR A 709 -20.47 54.21 -13.86
C THR A 709 -19.67 53.69 -15.05
N THR A 710 -20.37 53.08 -16.00
CA THR A 710 -19.77 52.56 -17.23
C THR A 710 -19.02 53.64 -18.02
N ASP A 711 -19.59 54.84 -18.08
CA ASP A 711 -18.96 55.97 -18.78
C ASP A 711 -17.69 56.46 -18.07
N GLN A 712 -17.65 56.43 -16.74
CA GLN A 712 -16.45 56.80 -15.98
C GLN A 712 -15.29 55.83 -16.23
N VAL A 713 -15.56 54.51 -16.20
CA VAL A 713 -14.54 53.48 -16.49
C VAL A 713 -14.11 53.53 -17.96
N LEU A 714 -15.06 53.63 -18.89
CA LEU A 714 -14.77 53.70 -20.33
C LEU A 714 -13.96 54.94 -20.70
N ALA A 715 -14.26 56.10 -20.10
CA ALA A 715 -13.49 57.33 -20.33
C ALA A 715 -12.04 57.19 -19.85
N GLY A 716 -11.83 56.62 -18.66
CA GLY A 716 -10.48 56.34 -18.13
C GLY A 716 -9.71 55.31 -18.97
N PHE A 717 -10.39 54.28 -19.45
CA PHE A 717 -9.82 53.27 -20.33
C PHE A 717 -9.40 53.85 -21.68
N ARG A 718 -10.29 54.63 -22.32
CA ARG A 718 -10.00 55.33 -23.58
C ARG A 718 -8.82 56.29 -23.45
N GLY A 719 -8.76 57.05 -22.35
CA GLY A 719 -7.64 57.96 -22.11
C GLY A 719 -6.28 57.27 -22.11
N ASN A 720 -6.18 56.12 -21.42
CA ASN A 720 -4.96 55.31 -21.42
C ASN A 720 -4.71 54.60 -22.76
N TRP A 721 -5.76 54.14 -23.45
CA TRP A 721 -5.65 53.56 -24.78
C TRP A 721 -5.00 54.53 -25.77
N ASP A 722 -5.44 55.79 -25.76
CA ASP A 722 -4.90 56.83 -26.63
C ASP A 722 -3.45 57.19 -26.30
N LEU A 723 -3.05 57.18 -25.03
CA LEU A 723 -1.66 57.39 -24.61
C LEU A 723 -0.73 56.31 -25.19
N LEU A 724 -1.15 55.04 -25.12
CA LEU A 724 -0.40 53.91 -25.66
C LEU A 724 -0.38 53.92 -27.19
N ARG A 725 -1.52 54.22 -27.84
CA ARG A 725 -1.65 54.36 -29.29
C ARG A 725 -0.73 55.42 -29.88
N GLN A 726 -0.56 56.54 -29.16
CA GLN A 726 0.33 57.63 -29.55
C GLN A 726 1.81 57.36 -29.23
N GLY A 727 2.13 56.22 -28.60
CA GLY A 727 3.49 55.85 -28.20
C GLY A 727 4.06 56.72 -27.08
N THR A 728 3.22 57.46 -26.36
CA THR A 728 3.65 58.39 -25.29
C THR A 728 4.05 57.67 -24.00
N LYS A 729 3.53 56.45 -23.80
CA LYS A 729 3.95 55.50 -22.77
C LYS A 729 4.02 54.10 -23.37
N ALA A 730 4.91 53.26 -22.84
CA ALA A 730 4.96 51.84 -23.18
C ALA A 730 4.22 51.03 -22.12
N LEU A 731 3.49 49.98 -22.54
CA LEU A 731 2.65 49.19 -21.65
C LEU A 731 3.46 48.48 -20.56
N ASP A 732 4.64 47.96 -20.91
CA ASP A 732 5.62 47.38 -19.99
C ASP A 732 6.24 48.38 -18.99
N LYS A 733 6.03 49.69 -19.21
CA LYS A 733 6.46 50.77 -18.32
C LYS A 733 5.35 51.27 -17.41
N MET A 734 4.13 50.73 -17.51
CA MET A 734 3.02 50.95 -16.57
C MET A 734 3.20 50.05 -15.34
N GLY A 735 4.37 50.15 -14.71
CA GLY A 735 4.91 49.20 -13.72
C GLY A 735 4.14 49.11 -12.40
N LYS A 736 3.11 49.94 -12.20
CA LYS A 736 2.13 49.81 -11.12
C LYS A 736 0.72 50.01 -11.65
N LEU A 737 -0.26 49.33 -11.04
CA LEU A 737 -1.68 49.49 -11.40
C LEU A 737 -2.18 50.93 -11.20
N SER A 738 -1.56 51.69 -10.28
CA SER A 738 -1.82 53.12 -10.10
C SER A 738 -1.38 54.00 -11.28
N ASP A 739 -0.47 53.52 -12.15
CA ASP A 739 0.06 54.30 -13.27
C ASP A 739 -0.96 54.47 -14.40
N PHE A 740 -2.04 53.68 -14.36
CA PHE A 740 -3.23 53.82 -15.21
C PHE A 740 -4.14 54.97 -14.79
N ASP A 741 -3.79 55.74 -13.75
CA ASP A 741 -4.36 57.07 -13.55
C ASP A 741 -3.76 58.05 -14.58
N PRO A 742 -4.54 58.52 -15.57
CA PRO A 742 -4.04 59.37 -16.65
C PRO A 742 -3.63 60.78 -16.18
N ASN A 743 -3.92 61.17 -14.92
CA ASN A 743 -3.56 62.48 -14.38
C ASN A 743 -2.22 62.51 -13.62
N GLY A 744 -1.50 61.37 -13.53
CA GLY A 744 -0.07 61.34 -13.24
C GLY A 744 0.36 61.77 -11.83
N GLY A 745 -0.50 61.72 -10.82
CA GLY A 745 -0.10 62.03 -9.44
C GLY A 745 -1.01 61.39 -8.42
N ALA A 746 -0.44 61.02 -7.28
CA ALA A 746 -1.08 60.41 -6.11
C ALA A 746 -2.18 61.28 -5.42
N LYS A 747 -2.97 62.03 -6.19
CA LYS A 747 -4.09 62.88 -5.75
C LYS A 747 -5.33 62.63 -6.60
N GLY A 748 -5.89 61.42 -6.45
CA GLY A 748 -7.34 61.18 -6.30
C GLY A 748 -8.31 61.86 -7.27
N ALA A 749 -8.01 61.92 -8.58
CA ALA A 749 -9.01 62.34 -9.57
C ALA A 749 -9.96 61.19 -9.95
N TYR A 750 -9.48 59.95 -9.90
CA TYR A 750 -10.30 58.74 -10.04
C TYR A 750 -10.54 58.09 -8.69
N SER A 751 -11.80 57.75 -8.44
CA SER A 751 -12.21 56.93 -7.30
C SER A 751 -11.71 55.49 -7.48
N SER A 752 -11.49 54.78 -6.37
CA SER A 752 -10.95 53.40 -6.33
C SER A 752 -11.61 52.47 -7.35
N GLY A 753 -12.94 52.50 -7.45
CA GLY A 753 -13.69 51.67 -8.40
C GLY A 753 -13.41 51.94 -9.87
N VAL A 754 -13.11 53.20 -10.25
CA VAL A 754 -12.72 53.51 -11.64
C VAL A 754 -11.31 53.02 -11.91
N LEU A 755 -10.39 53.21 -10.96
CA LEU A 755 -9.01 52.75 -11.11
C LEU A 755 -8.94 51.21 -11.21
N HIS A 756 -9.74 50.49 -10.41
CA HIS A 756 -9.88 49.04 -10.48
C HIS A 756 -10.37 48.59 -11.86
N GLY A 757 -11.47 49.20 -12.34
CA GLY A 757 -12.03 48.89 -13.65
C GLY A 757 -11.06 49.16 -14.80
N VAL A 758 -10.40 50.31 -14.79
CA VAL A 758 -9.45 50.70 -15.85
C VAL A 758 -8.23 49.78 -15.84
N SER A 759 -7.52 49.69 -14.71
CA SER A 759 -6.29 48.89 -14.62
C SER A 759 -6.56 47.40 -14.81
N GLY A 760 -7.69 46.89 -14.32
CA GLY A 760 -8.14 45.52 -14.53
C GLY A 760 -8.49 45.19 -15.97
N LEU A 761 -9.11 46.11 -16.72
CA LEU A 761 -9.35 45.91 -18.16
C LEU A 761 -8.04 45.89 -18.96
N PHE A 762 -7.04 46.70 -18.60
CA PHE A 762 -5.72 46.62 -19.24
C PHE A 762 -5.02 45.28 -18.95
N LEU A 763 -5.10 44.80 -17.71
CA LEU A 763 -4.63 43.47 -17.35
C LEU A 763 -5.38 42.37 -18.15
N ALA A 764 -6.70 42.49 -18.26
CA ALA A 764 -7.52 41.58 -19.06
C ALA A 764 -7.08 41.56 -20.53
N GLY A 765 -6.76 42.73 -21.10
CA GLY A 765 -6.28 42.82 -22.48
C GLY A 765 -4.96 42.10 -22.71
N VAL A 766 -4.03 42.19 -21.76
CA VAL A 766 -2.78 41.42 -21.80
C VAL A 766 -3.04 39.92 -21.68
N THR A 767 -3.90 39.51 -20.75
CA THR A 767 -4.29 38.10 -20.53
C THR A 767 -4.99 37.49 -21.75
N ILE A 768 -5.99 38.18 -22.31
CA ILE A 768 -6.73 37.75 -23.50
C ILE A 768 -5.78 37.60 -24.69
N ALA A 769 -4.85 38.55 -24.88
CA ALA A 769 -3.92 38.50 -26.00
C ALA A 769 -2.91 37.35 -25.89
N ARG A 770 -2.40 37.09 -24.67
CA ARG A 770 -1.54 35.93 -24.41
C ARG A 770 -2.28 34.62 -24.64
N GLY A 771 -3.55 34.52 -24.21
CA GLY A 771 -4.41 33.36 -24.45
C GLY A 771 -4.88 33.20 -25.91
N ALA A 772 -4.96 34.27 -26.70
CA ALA A 772 -5.30 34.19 -28.13
C ALA A 772 -4.11 33.76 -29.00
N GLN A 773 -2.87 33.99 -28.54
CA GLN A 773 -1.64 33.56 -29.21
C GLN A 773 -1.38 32.04 -29.10
N SER A 774 -2.03 31.34 -28.17
CA SER A 774 -1.89 29.90 -27.93
C SER A 774 -2.88 29.03 -28.72
N GLY A 775 -3.53 29.57 -29.76
CA GLY A 775 -4.28 28.78 -30.75
C GLY A 775 -5.75 28.45 -30.41
N GLY A 776 -6.23 28.78 -29.21
CA GLY A 776 -7.64 28.60 -28.82
C GLY A 776 -8.53 29.81 -29.16
N LYS A 777 -9.71 29.58 -29.74
CA LYS A 777 -10.74 30.62 -29.88
C LYS A 777 -11.46 30.82 -28.54
N LEU A 778 -11.15 31.91 -27.83
CA LEU A 778 -11.86 32.31 -26.62
C LEU A 778 -13.34 32.62 -26.94
N THR A 779 -14.27 32.12 -26.12
CA THR A 779 -15.69 32.47 -26.23
C THR A 779 -15.95 33.85 -25.63
N ASP A 780 -17.08 34.48 -26.00
CA ASP A 780 -17.51 35.75 -25.39
C ASP A 780 -17.64 35.65 -23.86
N ARG A 781 -18.05 34.49 -23.33
CA ARG A 781 -18.12 34.27 -21.88
C ARG A 781 -16.73 34.23 -21.26
N ASN A 782 -15.76 33.57 -21.89
CA ASN A 782 -14.36 33.57 -21.40
C ASN A 782 -13.77 34.99 -21.34
N ILE A 783 -14.07 35.84 -22.34
CA ILE A 783 -13.59 37.23 -22.34
C ILE A 783 -14.20 38.03 -21.19
N VAL A 784 -15.48 37.82 -20.88
CA VAL A 784 -16.16 38.43 -19.72
C VAL A 784 -15.52 37.95 -18.42
N ASP A 785 -15.37 36.64 -18.23
CA ASP A 785 -14.81 36.07 -17.00
C ASP A 785 -13.34 36.49 -16.78
N ILE A 786 -12.52 36.51 -17.84
CA ILE A 786 -11.13 37.03 -17.78
C ILE A 786 -11.12 38.52 -17.39
N SER A 787 -12.06 39.31 -17.92
CA SER A 787 -12.15 40.74 -17.61
C SER A 787 -12.54 40.98 -16.16
N THR A 788 -13.57 40.28 -15.67
CA THR A 788 -14.02 40.33 -14.27
C THR A 788 -12.92 39.91 -13.31
N GLY A 789 -12.25 38.77 -13.56
CA GLY A 789 -11.15 38.30 -12.72
C GLY A 789 -9.92 39.21 -12.73
N SER A 790 -9.63 39.86 -13.86
CA SER A 790 -8.53 40.81 -13.94
C SER A 790 -8.83 42.11 -13.18
N VAL A 791 -10.09 42.58 -13.18
CA VAL A 791 -10.53 43.71 -12.33
C VAL A 791 -10.51 43.33 -10.85
N GLN A 792 -10.96 42.14 -10.49
CA GLN A 792 -10.83 41.63 -9.13
C GLN A 792 -9.36 41.53 -8.70
N THR A 793 -8.49 41.02 -9.56
CA THR A 793 -7.05 40.94 -9.31
C THR A 793 -6.44 42.32 -9.10
N ALA A 794 -6.77 43.28 -9.96
CA ALA A 794 -6.29 44.65 -9.82
C ALA A 794 -6.77 45.28 -8.50
N THR A 795 -8.05 45.06 -8.14
CA THR A 795 -8.64 45.51 -6.89
C THR A 795 -7.89 44.95 -5.68
N VAL A 796 -7.68 43.63 -5.63
CA VAL A 796 -6.99 42.95 -4.53
C VAL A 796 -5.54 43.41 -4.42
N LEU A 797 -4.83 43.59 -5.53
CA LEU A 797 -3.45 44.08 -5.54
C LEU A 797 -3.35 45.55 -5.10
N ILE A 798 -4.29 46.41 -5.51
CA ILE A 798 -4.32 47.84 -5.13
C ILE A 798 -4.64 48.02 -3.65
N GLU A 799 -5.60 47.25 -3.13
CA GLU A 799 -6.10 47.39 -1.74
C GLU A 799 -5.27 46.57 -0.72
N GLY A 800 -4.23 45.85 -1.15
CA GLY A 800 -3.29 45.14 -0.26
C GLY A 800 -3.78 43.77 0.21
N GLY A 801 -4.45 43.02 -0.65
CA GLY A 801 -4.96 41.67 -0.41
C GLY A 801 -6.46 41.64 -0.09
N SER A 802 -7.01 40.43 0.06
CA SER A 802 -8.43 40.17 0.33
C SER A 802 -8.93 40.80 1.63
N LYS A 803 -8.12 40.82 2.70
CA LYS A 803 -8.46 41.51 3.96
C LYS A 803 -8.48 43.03 3.78
N GLY A 804 -7.51 43.60 3.06
CA GLY A 804 -7.50 45.01 2.70
C GLY A 804 -8.72 45.38 1.85
N TYR A 805 -9.08 44.51 0.91
CA TYR A 805 -10.31 44.62 0.13
C TYR A 805 -11.59 44.51 0.97
N GLN A 806 -11.68 43.56 1.91
CA GLN A 806 -12.80 43.45 2.84
C GLN A 806 -12.91 44.66 3.77
N GLU A 807 -11.78 45.17 4.26
CA GLU A 807 -11.72 46.40 5.06
C GLU A 807 -12.12 47.62 4.22
N HIS A 808 -11.69 47.67 2.96
CA HIS A 808 -12.12 48.66 1.98
C HIS A 808 -13.63 48.59 1.78
N LEU A 809 -14.19 47.41 1.49
CA LEU A 809 -15.63 47.20 1.35
C LEU A 809 -16.36 47.62 2.62
N ALA A 810 -15.94 47.16 3.80
CA ALA A 810 -16.56 47.49 5.07
C ALA A 810 -16.52 49.01 5.34
N LYS A 811 -15.41 49.67 5.01
CA LYS A 811 -15.24 51.12 5.14
C LYS A 811 -16.09 51.89 4.13
N SER A 812 -16.10 51.49 2.86
CA SER A 812 -16.89 52.07 1.78
C SER A 812 -18.39 51.88 2.04
N ILE A 813 -18.80 50.72 2.55
CA ILE A 813 -20.18 50.44 2.99
C ILE A 813 -20.52 51.31 4.20
N LYS A 814 -19.66 51.40 5.22
CA LYS A 814 -19.87 52.23 6.41
C LYS A 814 -19.95 53.73 6.08
N ASN A 815 -19.09 54.20 5.18
CA ASN A 815 -19.13 55.56 4.65
C ASN A 815 -20.42 55.77 3.85
N GLY A 816 -20.82 54.79 3.04
CA GLY A 816 -22.10 54.76 2.34
C GLY A 816 -23.31 54.80 3.27
N GLU A 817 -23.30 54.11 4.42
CA GLU A 817 -24.38 54.19 5.42
C GLU A 817 -24.55 55.61 6.00
N GLN A 818 -23.43 56.31 6.21
CA GLN A 818 -23.41 57.69 6.66
C GLN A 818 -23.98 58.61 5.57
N THR A 819 -23.62 58.39 4.31
CA THR A 819 -24.14 59.13 3.15
C THR A 819 -25.60 58.80 2.82
N LEU A 820 -26.09 57.58 3.12
CA LEU A 820 -27.48 57.16 2.96
C LEU A 820 -28.44 57.77 3.99
N LYS A 821 -27.92 58.16 5.16
CA LYS A 821 -28.67 59.02 6.08
C LYS A 821 -28.94 60.39 5.48
N ASP A 822 -28.01 60.89 4.67
CA ASP A 822 -28.05 62.21 4.04
C ASP A 822 -28.75 62.21 2.66
N MET A 823 -28.87 61.05 2.00
CA MET A 823 -29.52 60.86 0.69
C MET A 823 -30.96 60.31 0.75
N LYS A 824 -31.62 60.37 1.91
CA LYS A 824 -33.01 59.85 2.07
C LYS A 824 -34.09 60.66 1.33
N ASP A 825 -33.72 61.69 0.56
CA ASP A 825 -34.63 62.60 -0.14
C ASP A 825 -34.69 62.45 -1.67
N GLY A 826 -34.13 61.42 -2.32
CA GLY A 826 -34.46 61.21 -3.75
C GLY A 826 -33.66 60.24 -4.62
N LYS A 827 -34.04 58.95 -4.55
CA LYS A 827 -34.03 57.86 -5.57
C LYS A 827 -32.68 57.28 -6.11
N VAL A 828 -32.64 55.92 -6.04
CA VAL A 828 -31.73 54.89 -6.62
C VAL A 828 -30.49 54.62 -5.75
N MET A 829 -30.14 53.43 -5.21
CA MET A 829 -30.64 52.03 -5.24
C MET A 829 -30.53 51.47 -3.80
N LEU A 830 -31.66 51.16 -3.16
CA LEU A 830 -31.69 50.61 -1.80
C LEU A 830 -31.54 49.07 -1.80
N ASP A 831 -32.01 48.38 -2.84
CA ASP A 831 -32.04 46.92 -2.87
C ASP A 831 -30.63 46.29 -2.98
N LEU A 832 -29.77 46.83 -3.84
CA LEU A 832 -28.37 46.38 -3.95
C LEU A 832 -27.57 46.67 -2.67
N LEU A 833 -27.94 47.74 -1.96
CA LEU A 833 -27.24 48.20 -0.78
C LEU A 833 -27.69 47.45 0.48
N ASP A 834 -28.96 47.02 0.52
CA ASP A 834 -29.49 46.10 1.54
C ASP A 834 -28.97 44.67 1.33
N GLU A 835 -28.76 44.24 0.08
CA GLU A 835 -28.13 42.96 -0.26
C GLU A 835 -26.65 42.95 0.17
N VAL A 836 -25.88 43.98 -0.20
CA VAL A 836 -24.48 44.17 0.24
C VAL A 836 -24.36 44.31 1.78
N LYS A 837 -25.32 44.96 2.45
CA LYS A 837 -25.34 45.08 3.93
C LYS A 837 -25.71 43.78 4.62
N ALA A 838 -26.69 43.03 4.13
CA ALA A 838 -27.06 41.72 4.66
C ALA A 838 -25.88 40.73 4.53
N ASN A 839 -25.12 40.89 3.45
CA ASN A 839 -23.94 40.08 3.13
C ASN A 839 -22.75 40.33 4.07
N VAL A 840 -22.50 41.59 4.44
CA VAL A 840 -21.39 41.95 5.36
C VAL A 840 -21.73 41.70 6.84
N LYS A 841 -23.00 41.77 7.24
CA LYS A 841 -23.42 41.77 8.65
C LYS A 841 -23.55 40.38 9.29
N ASP A 842 -23.74 39.33 8.50
CA ASP A 842 -24.06 37.97 8.98
C ASP A 842 -22.87 36.98 8.99
N GLY A 843 -21.65 37.40 8.60
CA GLY A 843 -20.47 36.50 8.53
C GLY A 843 -20.56 35.38 7.47
N LYS A 844 -21.71 35.23 6.80
CA LYS A 844 -21.97 34.27 5.70
C LYS A 844 -21.12 34.51 4.44
N HIS A 845 -20.46 35.66 4.31
CA HIS A 845 -19.71 36.05 3.10
C HIS A 845 -18.23 35.66 3.06
N ALA A 846 -17.67 35.10 4.13
CA ALA A 846 -16.42 34.35 3.97
C ALA A 846 -16.64 33.17 2.99
N GLN A 847 -17.82 32.54 3.03
CA GLN A 847 -18.21 31.46 2.12
C GLN A 847 -18.57 31.96 0.70
N VAL A 848 -19.15 33.16 0.55
CA VAL A 848 -19.52 33.70 -0.77
C VAL A 848 -18.32 34.32 -1.49
N VAL A 849 -17.41 35.00 -0.78
CA VAL A 849 -16.13 35.42 -1.36
C VAL A 849 -15.33 34.17 -1.75
N ALA A 850 -15.26 33.13 -0.91
CA ALA A 850 -14.63 31.87 -1.28
C ALA A 850 -15.31 31.17 -2.48
N LYS A 851 -16.64 31.23 -2.59
CA LYS A 851 -17.41 30.64 -3.70
C LYS A 851 -17.30 31.43 -5.02
N ASN A 852 -17.25 32.76 -4.94
CA ASN A 852 -16.99 33.61 -6.11
C ASN A 852 -15.52 33.53 -6.55
N PHE A 853 -14.58 33.37 -5.60
CA PHE A 853 -13.19 33.02 -5.90
C PHE A 853 -13.07 31.62 -6.51
N GLU A 854 -13.88 30.66 -6.08
CA GLU A 854 -13.93 29.30 -6.63
C GLU A 854 -14.47 29.27 -8.07
N GLU A 855 -15.57 29.98 -8.34
CA GLU A 855 -16.14 30.10 -9.69
C GLU A 855 -15.23 30.91 -10.62
N ALA A 856 -14.53 31.92 -10.10
CA ALA A 856 -13.50 32.67 -10.84
C ALA A 856 -12.23 31.83 -11.08
N ALA A 857 -11.75 31.07 -10.09
CA ALA A 857 -10.53 30.24 -10.22
C ALA A 857 -10.71 29.07 -11.20
N LYS A 858 -11.93 28.55 -11.37
CA LYS A 858 -12.25 27.45 -12.29
C LYS A 858 -12.32 27.86 -13.77
N GLY A 859 -12.43 29.16 -14.08
CA GLY A 859 -12.66 29.65 -15.45
C GLY A 859 -11.64 30.67 -15.98
N ILE A 860 -10.68 31.10 -15.17
CA ILE A 860 -9.84 32.27 -15.49
C ILE A 860 -8.39 31.86 -15.69
N GLY A 861 -7.91 32.05 -16.92
CA GLY A 861 -6.55 31.73 -17.28
C GLY A 861 -5.51 32.82 -16.97
N GLY A 862 -4.25 32.42 -16.83
CA GLY A 862 -3.09 33.32 -16.68
C GLY A 862 -2.89 33.89 -15.27
N LEU A 863 -2.18 35.03 -15.22
CA LEU A 863 -1.71 35.68 -13.99
C LEU A 863 -2.83 36.06 -13.01
N ALA A 864 -4.05 36.32 -13.50
CA ALA A 864 -5.21 36.63 -12.67
C ALA A 864 -5.67 35.43 -11.81
N GLY A 865 -5.71 34.22 -12.38
CA GLY A 865 -6.03 33.00 -11.63
C GLY A 865 -4.96 32.68 -10.57
N ILE A 866 -3.69 32.94 -10.89
CA ILE A 866 -2.56 32.72 -9.97
C ILE A 866 -2.60 33.68 -8.79
N VAL A 867 -2.84 34.98 -9.01
CA VAL A 867 -2.92 35.96 -7.93
C VAL A 867 -4.16 35.71 -7.06
N ALA A 868 -5.30 35.41 -7.67
CA ALA A 868 -6.51 35.05 -6.91
C ALA A 868 -6.29 33.78 -6.06
N GLY A 869 -5.64 32.77 -6.63
CA GLY A 869 -5.28 31.55 -5.94
C GLY A 869 -4.30 31.76 -4.78
N ALA A 870 -3.27 32.59 -4.97
CA ALA A 870 -2.29 32.96 -3.94
C ALA A 870 -2.97 33.61 -2.72
N TYR A 871 -3.90 34.54 -2.94
CA TYR A 871 -4.64 35.16 -1.85
C TYR A 871 -5.63 34.18 -1.17
N GLY A 872 -6.22 33.25 -1.93
CA GLY A 872 -6.99 32.14 -1.36
C GLY A 872 -6.17 31.28 -0.39
N ILE A 873 -4.90 31.01 -0.74
CA ILE A 873 -3.95 30.33 0.15
C ILE A 873 -3.69 31.17 1.41
N PHE A 874 -3.36 32.46 1.27
CA PHE A 874 -3.02 33.33 2.40
C PHE A 874 -4.19 33.50 3.37
N ASP A 875 -5.42 33.60 2.85
CA ASP A 875 -6.63 33.65 3.65
C ASP A 875 -6.97 32.32 4.32
N GLY A 876 -6.77 31.21 3.61
CA GLY A 876 -6.97 29.87 4.16
C GLY A 876 -6.06 29.60 5.35
N VAL A 877 -4.78 30.00 5.26
CA VAL A 877 -3.83 29.98 6.38
C VAL A 877 -4.36 30.78 7.58
N ASN A 878 -4.85 31.98 7.33
CA ASN A 878 -5.43 32.83 8.37
C ASN A 878 -6.70 32.25 8.99
N ALA A 879 -7.54 31.55 8.22
CA ALA A 879 -8.73 30.85 8.71
C ALA A 879 -8.36 29.64 9.59
N LEU A 880 -7.37 28.84 9.19
CA LEU A 880 -6.83 27.75 10.01
C LEU A 880 -6.32 28.24 11.37
N ARG A 881 -5.59 29.35 11.40
CA ARG A 881 -5.09 29.98 12.65
C ARG A 881 -6.21 30.43 13.58
N ARG A 882 -7.36 30.83 13.04
CA ARG A 882 -8.55 31.20 13.81
C ARG A 882 -9.39 29.99 14.26
N GLY A 883 -8.95 28.78 13.95
CA GLY A 883 -9.64 27.54 14.30
C GLY A 883 -10.71 27.10 13.31
N ASP A 884 -10.87 27.81 12.19
CA ASP A 884 -11.81 27.44 11.12
C ASP A 884 -11.13 26.47 10.15
N LYS A 885 -11.07 25.19 10.57
CA LYS A 885 -10.39 24.12 9.84
C LYS A 885 -11.01 23.84 8.47
N LEU A 886 -12.35 23.93 8.37
CA LEU A 886 -13.09 23.56 7.16
C LEU A 886 -12.97 24.64 6.08
N ALA A 887 -13.16 25.91 6.43
CA ALA A 887 -12.94 26.99 5.47
C ALA A 887 -11.46 27.17 5.15
N GLY A 888 -10.58 27.02 6.15
CA GLY A 888 -9.14 27.16 5.96
C GLY A 888 -8.54 26.08 5.05
N GLY A 889 -8.89 24.81 5.25
CA GLY A 889 -8.50 23.73 4.35
C GLY A 889 -9.06 23.93 2.95
N PHE A 890 -10.35 24.24 2.84
CA PHE A 890 -11.01 24.48 1.54
C PHE A 890 -10.40 25.64 0.77
N SER A 891 -10.08 26.76 1.42
CA SER A 891 -9.45 27.93 0.78
C SER A 891 -8.01 27.67 0.34
N ILE A 892 -7.22 26.89 1.08
CA ILE A 892 -5.88 26.48 0.64
C ILE A 892 -5.96 25.56 -0.57
N THR A 893 -6.86 24.56 -0.55
CA THR A 893 -7.06 23.64 -1.67
C THR A 893 -7.56 24.39 -2.91
N ALA A 894 -8.64 25.18 -2.79
CA ALA A 894 -9.19 25.96 -3.89
C ALA A 894 -8.20 27.02 -4.41
N GLY A 895 -7.47 27.68 -3.51
CA GLY A 895 -6.45 28.66 -3.88
C GLY A 895 -5.30 28.03 -4.66
N SER A 896 -4.85 26.85 -4.23
CA SER A 896 -3.81 26.11 -4.94
C SER A 896 -4.28 25.57 -6.29
N LEU A 897 -5.52 25.09 -6.38
CA LEU A 897 -6.13 24.71 -7.66
C LEU A 897 -6.29 25.93 -8.59
N GLY A 898 -6.59 27.11 -8.06
CA GLY A 898 -6.62 28.36 -8.82
C GLY A 898 -5.23 28.78 -9.34
N VAL A 899 -4.19 28.60 -8.53
CA VAL A 899 -2.80 28.77 -8.96
C VAL A 899 -2.47 27.82 -10.11
N LEU A 900 -2.85 26.54 -10.00
CA LEU A 900 -2.62 25.53 -11.03
C LEU A 900 -3.41 25.80 -12.32
N ALA A 901 -4.71 26.10 -12.22
CA ALA A 901 -5.57 26.41 -13.37
C ALA A 901 -5.13 27.69 -14.11
N GLY A 902 -4.72 28.72 -13.36
CA GLY A 902 -4.15 29.94 -13.93
C GLY A 902 -2.82 29.71 -14.65
N SER A 903 -2.07 28.68 -14.24
CA SER A 903 -0.79 28.33 -14.86
C SER A 903 -0.92 27.43 -16.10
N ALA A 904 -1.90 26.51 -16.12
CA ALA A 904 -2.16 25.57 -17.22
C ALA A 904 -2.68 26.27 -18.50
N SER A 905 -3.32 27.42 -18.34
CA SER A 905 -3.91 28.23 -19.41
C SER A 905 -2.93 29.21 -20.07
N ALA A 906 -1.72 29.38 -19.54
CA ALA A 906 -0.79 30.43 -19.97
C ALA A 906 0.03 30.09 -21.24
N VAL A 907 0.39 28.83 -21.52
CA VAL A 907 1.12 28.40 -22.74
C VAL A 907 1.09 26.85 -22.85
N GLU A 908 1.06 26.25 -24.05
CA GLU A 908 1.44 24.83 -24.29
C GLU A 908 2.89 24.50 -23.84
N GLY A 909 3.74 25.49 -23.54
CA GLY A 909 5.06 25.33 -22.91
C GLY A 909 5.10 25.58 -21.39
N GLY A 910 3.99 26.03 -20.80
CA GLY A 910 3.85 26.30 -19.36
C GLY A 910 3.78 25.00 -18.55
N LEU A 911 3.13 23.99 -19.12
CA LEU A 911 3.12 22.61 -18.62
C LEU A 911 4.51 21.95 -18.67
N GLY A 912 5.41 22.34 -19.59
CA GLY A 912 6.75 21.75 -19.67
C GLY A 912 7.68 22.09 -18.50
N LEU A 913 7.55 23.29 -17.91
CA LEU A 913 8.34 23.74 -16.75
C LEU A 913 7.61 23.54 -15.42
N LEU A 914 6.30 23.83 -15.38
CA LEU A 914 5.50 23.51 -14.20
C LEU A 914 5.29 22.00 -14.07
N GLY A 915 5.04 21.24 -15.13
CA GLY A 915 5.02 19.77 -15.07
C GLY A 915 6.34 19.16 -14.58
N ALA A 916 7.47 19.83 -14.80
CA ALA A 916 8.77 19.42 -14.24
C ALA A 916 8.92 19.72 -12.73
N ASN A 917 8.24 20.74 -12.20
CA ASN A 917 8.32 21.17 -10.79
C ASN A 917 7.06 20.84 -9.97
N LEU A 918 5.92 20.55 -10.59
CA LEU A 918 4.61 20.21 -10.02
C LEU A 918 4.69 18.98 -9.09
N PRO A 919 5.48 17.94 -9.40
CA PRO A 919 5.75 16.85 -8.45
C PRO A 919 6.32 17.31 -7.10
N ARG A 920 6.96 18.50 -7.02
CA ARG A 920 7.46 19.07 -5.75
C ARG A 920 6.34 19.69 -4.90
N PHE A 921 5.24 20.12 -5.52
CA PHE A 921 4.15 20.83 -4.84
C PHE A 921 2.93 19.95 -4.55
N LEU A 922 2.68 18.94 -5.39
CA LEU A 922 1.60 17.95 -5.23
C LEU A 922 1.52 17.29 -3.84
N PRO A 923 2.64 16.96 -3.15
CA PRO A 923 2.58 16.27 -1.86
C PRO A 923 1.97 17.15 -0.75
N GLY A 924 2.16 18.48 -0.79
CA GLY A 924 1.51 19.44 0.12
C GLY A 924 0.04 19.72 -0.23
N LEU A 925 -0.32 19.58 -1.51
CA LEU A 925 -1.69 19.76 -2.00
C LEU A 925 -2.58 18.53 -1.73
N ALA A 926 -2.07 17.33 -2.01
CA ALA A 926 -2.75 16.06 -1.77
C ALA A 926 -3.00 15.79 -0.28
N ALA A 927 -2.11 16.26 0.60
CA ALA A 927 -2.24 16.17 2.05
C ALA A 927 -3.52 16.82 2.61
N THR A 928 -4.08 17.84 1.93
CA THR A 928 -5.35 18.48 2.34
C THR A 928 -6.61 17.67 2.01
N ALA A 929 -6.49 16.63 1.16
CA ALA A 929 -7.61 15.83 0.67
C ALA A 929 -7.73 14.42 1.32
N GLY A 930 -6.81 14.03 2.20
CA GLY A 930 -6.78 12.71 2.86
C GLY A 930 -6.11 11.60 2.03
N VAL A 931 -6.21 10.34 2.49
CA VAL A 931 -5.44 9.14 2.06
C VAL A 931 -5.32 9.02 0.54
N LEU A 932 -6.36 9.45 -0.17
CA LEU A 932 -6.57 9.17 -1.59
C LEU A 932 -6.53 10.43 -2.46
N GLY A 933 -6.20 11.58 -1.86
CA GLY A 933 -5.78 12.77 -2.61
C GLY A 933 -4.58 12.50 -3.52
N PHE A 934 -3.76 11.50 -3.18
CA PHE A 934 -2.66 11.00 -4.01
C PHE A 934 -3.14 10.26 -5.28
N LEU A 935 -4.30 9.59 -5.23
CA LEU A 935 -4.89 8.91 -6.38
C LEU A 935 -5.73 9.87 -7.24
N GLY A 936 -6.39 10.85 -6.63
CA GLY A 936 -7.13 11.91 -7.33
C GLY A 936 -6.27 12.98 -7.99
N ALA A 937 -5.03 13.19 -7.53
CA ALA A 937 -4.10 14.18 -8.09
C ALA A 937 -3.05 13.60 -9.07
N GLY A 938 -3.11 12.31 -9.35
CA GLY A 938 -2.14 11.60 -10.18
C GLY A 938 -0.90 11.25 -9.38
N VAL A 939 -0.38 10.06 -9.63
CA VAL A 939 0.75 9.49 -8.89
C VAL A 939 1.99 10.38 -9.10
N ALA A 940 2.31 11.19 -8.09
CA ALA A 940 3.50 12.02 -8.08
C ALA A 940 4.73 11.14 -7.80
N ILE A 941 5.21 10.43 -8.81
CA ILE A 941 6.48 9.74 -8.72
C ILE A 941 7.60 10.76 -8.76
N LEU A 942 8.19 10.90 -7.59
CA LEU A 942 9.45 11.56 -7.32
C LEU A 942 10.56 11.00 -8.23
N ALA A 943 10.82 11.66 -9.35
CA ALA A 943 12.14 11.63 -9.95
C ALA A 943 12.36 12.87 -10.83
N THR A 944 13.39 13.63 -10.52
CA THR A 944 14.16 14.31 -11.55
C THR A 944 14.71 13.23 -12.49
N LEU A 945 14.38 13.28 -13.78
CA LEU A 945 14.95 12.38 -14.78
C LEU A 945 16.47 12.60 -14.86
N ILE A 946 17.25 11.74 -14.22
CA ILE A 946 18.72 11.72 -14.34
C ILE A 946 19.08 10.57 -15.27
N PRO A 947 19.68 10.81 -16.44
CA PRO A 947 20.08 9.74 -17.35
C PRO A 947 21.13 8.82 -16.68
N GLY A 948 20.77 7.56 -16.42
CA GLY A 948 21.72 6.52 -16.07
C GLY A 948 22.53 6.06 -17.27
N LEU A 949 23.86 5.93 -17.12
CA LEU A 949 24.72 5.32 -18.15
C LEU A 949 24.54 3.79 -18.15
N VAL A 950 24.06 3.22 -19.26
CA VAL A 950 23.90 1.77 -19.44
C VAL A 950 24.86 1.24 -20.50
N LYS A 951 25.40 0.03 -20.31
CA LYS A 951 26.27 -0.66 -21.28
C LYS A 951 25.47 -1.12 -22.51
N GLU A 952 26.02 -0.86 -23.70
CA GLU A 952 25.37 -0.88 -25.02
C GLU A 952 24.61 -2.20 -25.39
N GLY A 953 25.14 -3.37 -25.03
CA GLY A 953 24.51 -4.67 -25.36
C GLY A 953 23.37 -5.12 -24.44
N GLN A 954 23.34 -4.66 -23.19
CA GLN A 954 22.22 -4.90 -22.27
C GLN A 954 21.12 -3.83 -22.42
N ALA A 955 21.45 -2.67 -22.98
CA ALA A 955 20.52 -1.57 -23.20
C ALA A 955 19.45 -1.91 -24.25
N GLN A 956 19.81 -2.57 -25.35
CA GLN A 956 18.88 -2.85 -26.46
C GLN A 956 17.74 -3.80 -26.05
N ALA A 957 18.07 -4.97 -25.49
CA ALA A 957 17.07 -5.93 -25.02
C ALA A 957 16.16 -5.36 -23.92
N LYS A 958 16.69 -4.41 -23.12
CA LYS A 958 15.95 -3.71 -22.07
C LYS A 958 14.98 -2.68 -22.66
N SER A 959 15.40 -1.90 -23.66
CA SER A 959 14.53 -0.98 -24.40
C SER A 959 13.42 -1.70 -25.17
N ASP A 960 13.72 -2.86 -25.75
CA ASP A 960 12.75 -3.70 -26.45
C ASP A 960 11.64 -4.18 -25.52
N LYS A 961 12.02 -4.86 -24.42
CA LYS A 961 11.07 -5.33 -23.40
C LYS A 961 10.26 -4.17 -22.81
N PHE A 962 10.92 -3.05 -22.54
CA PHE A 962 10.25 -1.85 -22.03
C PHE A 962 9.19 -1.33 -23.02
N GLY A 963 9.51 -1.26 -24.31
CA GLY A 963 8.58 -0.83 -25.35
C GLY A 963 7.34 -1.72 -25.44
N ASP A 964 7.52 -3.04 -25.33
CA ASP A 964 6.40 -4.00 -25.32
C ASP A 964 5.50 -3.75 -24.09
N VAL A 965 6.07 -3.73 -22.87
CA VAL A 965 5.31 -3.50 -21.62
C VAL A 965 4.58 -2.14 -21.64
N LEU A 966 5.24 -1.10 -22.14
CA LEU A 966 4.64 0.22 -22.28
C LEU A 966 3.44 0.18 -23.23
N GLY A 967 3.57 -0.45 -24.41
CA GLY A 967 2.48 -0.59 -25.38
C GLY A 967 1.23 -1.20 -24.79
N ASP A 968 1.35 -2.33 -24.09
CA ASP A 968 0.19 -2.98 -23.46
C ASP A 968 -0.54 -2.09 -22.44
N SER A 969 0.17 -1.15 -21.82
CA SER A 969 -0.39 -0.25 -20.80
C SER A 969 -1.12 0.96 -21.39
N ILE A 970 -0.78 1.41 -22.60
CA ILE A 970 -1.28 2.69 -23.17
C ILE A 970 -2.00 2.55 -24.52
N GLU A 971 -1.64 1.57 -25.35
CA GLU A 971 -2.09 1.50 -26.76
C GLU A 971 -3.61 1.37 -26.87
N ARG A 972 -4.21 0.52 -26.02
CA ARG A 972 -5.67 0.30 -26.00
C ARG A 972 -6.48 1.53 -25.58
N TYR A 973 -5.83 2.46 -24.89
CA TYR A 973 -6.43 3.73 -24.46
C TYR A 973 -6.26 4.83 -25.51
N GLY A 974 -5.57 4.56 -26.62
CA GLY A 974 -5.30 5.55 -27.67
C GLY A 974 -4.30 6.62 -27.25
N ILE A 975 -3.46 6.31 -26.26
CA ILE A 975 -2.42 7.21 -25.74
C ILE A 975 -1.13 6.95 -26.53
N ASP A 976 -0.69 7.95 -27.28
CA ASP A 976 0.49 7.85 -28.14
C ASP A 976 1.40 9.09 -28.09
N GLY A 977 1.00 10.16 -27.40
CA GLY A 977 1.75 11.40 -27.30
C GLY A 977 1.81 12.22 -28.60
N VAL A 978 0.98 11.92 -29.59
CA VAL A 978 0.85 12.63 -30.87
C VAL A 978 -0.53 13.29 -30.97
N LYS A 979 -0.56 14.61 -30.79
CA LYS A 979 -1.81 15.39 -30.89
C LYS A 979 -2.42 15.27 -32.29
N ASP A 980 -3.68 14.82 -32.35
CA ASP A 980 -4.50 14.72 -33.57
C ASP A 980 -3.91 13.80 -34.68
N GLY A 981 -3.11 12.79 -34.33
CA GLY A 981 -2.47 11.87 -35.29
C GLY A 981 -1.91 10.62 -34.62
N SER A 982 -0.96 9.97 -35.28
CA SER A 982 -0.21 8.81 -34.77
C SER A 982 1.28 8.95 -35.05
N ILE A 983 2.12 8.07 -34.48
CA ILE A 983 3.56 8.06 -34.80
C ILE A 983 3.86 7.84 -36.28
N ALA A 984 2.93 7.26 -37.05
CA ALA A 984 3.06 7.06 -38.49
C ALA A 984 2.97 8.37 -39.29
N ASP A 985 2.41 9.42 -38.68
CA ASP A 985 2.26 10.74 -39.30
C ASP A 985 3.52 11.62 -39.13
N ILE A 986 4.49 11.17 -38.32
CA ILE A 986 5.75 11.89 -38.07
C ILE A 986 6.70 11.71 -39.28
N PRO A 987 7.17 12.79 -39.93
CA PRO A 987 8.08 12.68 -41.06
C PRO A 987 9.38 11.94 -40.71
N THR A 988 9.86 11.06 -41.60
CA THR A 988 11.08 10.24 -41.37
C THR A 988 12.31 11.06 -40.98
N LYS A 989 12.44 12.29 -41.47
CA LYS A 989 13.54 13.21 -41.11
C LYS A 989 13.52 13.64 -39.63
N ASP A 990 12.36 13.60 -38.99
CA ASP A 990 12.14 14.04 -37.62
C ASP A 990 12.24 12.85 -36.64
N TRP A 991 12.41 11.61 -37.14
CA TRP A 991 12.71 10.43 -36.33
C TRP A 991 14.16 10.45 -35.79
N PRO A 992 14.44 9.84 -34.63
CA PRO A 992 15.79 9.73 -34.08
C PRO A 992 16.73 9.02 -35.06
N GLY A 993 17.79 9.70 -35.50
CA GLY A 993 18.72 9.19 -36.52
C GLY A 993 18.21 9.32 -37.97
N GLY A 994 17.06 9.94 -38.21
CA GLY A 994 16.41 10.07 -39.53
C GLY A 994 17.24 10.80 -40.58
N GLU A 995 18.14 11.70 -40.18
CA GLU A 995 19.09 12.35 -41.10
C GLU A 995 20.00 11.35 -41.84
N GLN A 996 20.27 10.18 -41.24
CA GLN A 996 21.06 9.10 -41.84
C GLN A 996 20.23 8.16 -42.72
N TRP A 997 18.89 8.25 -42.66
CA TRP A 997 17.96 7.37 -43.38
C TRP A 997 17.49 8.00 -44.70
N THR A 998 17.64 9.33 -44.83
CA THR A 998 17.30 10.10 -46.02
C THR A 998 18.50 10.42 -46.93
N SER A 999 19.70 9.97 -46.56
CA SER A 999 20.93 9.97 -47.38
C SER A 999 21.14 8.62 -48.05
#